data_AF-A0A842UXE9-F1
#
_entry.id   AF-A0A842UXE9-F1
#
_cell.length_a   1.000
_cell.length_b   1.000
_cell.length_c   1.000
_cell.angle_alpha   90.00
_cell.angle_beta   90.00
_cell.angle_gamma   90.00
#
_symmetry.space_group_name_H-M   'P 1'
#
loop_
_entity.id
_entity.type
_entity.pdbx_description
1 polymer ?
#
loop_
_entity_poly.entity_id
_entity_poly.type
_entity_poly.pdbx_seq_one_letter_code
_entity_poly.pdbx_strand_id
1 'polypeptide(L)'
;MKRKQGFVRKTAVNATMGIAALAALVFGGCAKDDDAALQDTVTPPGVTVSDSTRLELNESLFEHYGTLTKDKFPHLLQDSVMTEQDSGNSQTKPSRSFGDFGSWGDSDDNWSGFGDIPTGSDFRKLQTYQPPSVQATQRLDFGTLTPRFAKDNLGNLGVFLHAAHDDVLYTLNWNFKDGFTSRVDSNGNLVDMVQEQLNIGGKNYTVTKAETHWMGGEIDEVQLELMTGKVTAALNVGDSMILGVDGVDYEVTLVSTTNTASGYSAKWQVNGEITENLDIGELDTLVNGQFIGTSNAGDGSAAFSLGAHKVSITESNVNDDDYSATVRGNGIFGQFLENTDARAKILASLSEDGTQMTLNEIAYRLLANSVTDTDILVPATEALSDHLDNPGANLLEVGFNGLAPKRDDGKGNMLDRLYSSMEFNYATTAAGSSYALTFTNKEGSTYTDVDFIENVGTSATDRVLEQKLVMTEASSETDYNLHSGDTFVLTTELGRTFVVQYNGLSGDATNGYKIEWRDCSGTVSAEASVDPNTGQANIIKGGINFPAYVDLATGDMAVDQNGDGEFDGADIPIIDQYGAKITVPSAAQHAVTANVSTSADKIDGSSVDEVVDLEFCMAGSGMDVTLPAVPRMHEGIGQWKGQSRYGVLAAISNNYRDVSLNYPEIQEEPVALLLERGN
;
A
#
# COMPACT_ATOMS: atom_id res chain seq x y z
N MET A 1 -65.55 6.31 -20.51
CA MET A 1 -66.04 6.63 -19.16
C MET A 1 -64.87 7.12 -18.31
N LYS A 2 -65.03 8.29 -17.69
CA LYS A 2 -64.27 9.01 -16.63
C LYS A 2 -62.72 9.03 -16.61
N ARG A 3 -62.19 10.21 -16.98
CA ARG A 3 -60.90 10.82 -16.58
C ARG A 3 -60.92 11.25 -15.10
N LYS A 4 -59.74 11.34 -14.47
CA LYS A 4 -59.44 12.35 -13.43
C LYS A 4 -57.99 12.83 -13.56
N GLN A 5 -57.84 14.13 -13.83
CA GLN A 5 -56.62 14.92 -13.69
C GLN A 5 -56.61 15.57 -12.30
N GLY A 6 -55.42 15.80 -11.73
CA GLY A 6 -55.19 16.64 -10.56
C GLY A 6 -54.04 17.62 -10.84
N PHE A 7 -54.31 18.91 -10.63
CA PHE A 7 -53.48 20.07 -10.97
C PHE A 7 -53.58 21.03 -9.78
N VAL A 8 -52.47 21.42 -9.11
CA VAL A 8 -52.40 22.58 -8.19
C VAL A 8 -50.93 23.06 -8.14
N ARG A 9 -50.58 24.10 -8.92
CA ARG A 9 -50.33 25.53 -8.56
C ARG A 9 -49.09 25.83 -7.71
N LYS A 10 -48.11 26.46 -8.38
CA LYS A 10 -47.10 27.39 -7.82
C LYS A 10 -47.77 28.66 -7.29
N THR A 11 -47.25 29.22 -6.21
CA THR A 11 -47.48 30.63 -5.85
C THR A 11 -46.19 31.18 -5.27
N ALA A 12 -45.62 32.17 -5.96
CA ALA A 12 -44.54 33.03 -5.49
C ALA A 12 -45.15 34.21 -4.72
N VAL A 13 -44.49 34.65 -3.65
CA VAL A 13 -44.76 35.94 -3.02
C VAL A 13 -43.41 36.60 -2.73
N ASN A 14 -43.16 37.72 -3.40
CA ASN A 14 -42.18 38.73 -3.03
C ASN A 14 -42.74 39.58 -1.88
N ALA A 15 -41.90 39.94 -0.92
CA ALA A 15 -42.08 41.15 -0.12
C ALA A 15 -40.72 41.73 0.30
N THR A 16 -40.50 42.98 -0.08
CA THR A 16 -39.38 43.87 0.28
C THR A 16 -39.86 44.85 1.38
N MET A 17 -38.90 45.51 2.05
CA MET A 17 -38.99 46.56 3.12
C MET A 17 -38.85 45.97 4.54
N GLY A 18 -38.01 46.47 5.47
CA GLY A 18 -37.10 47.62 5.51
C GLY A 18 -37.04 48.19 6.95
N ILE A 19 -35.82 48.29 7.50
CA ILE A 19 -35.32 49.25 8.51
C ILE A 19 -35.54 49.00 10.04
N ALA A 20 -34.39 49.04 10.74
CA ALA A 20 -34.06 49.51 12.11
C ALA A 20 -34.04 48.57 13.35
N ALA A 21 -32.80 48.26 13.73
CA ALA A 21 -32.12 48.64 15.00
C ALA A 21 -32.18 47.75 16.28
N LEU A 22 -30.94 47.38 16.67
CA LEU A 22 -30.30 47.48 18.01
C LEU A 22 -30.09 46.22 18.88
N ALA A 23 -28.87 46.19 19.46
CA ALA A 23 -28.28 45.34 20.51
C ALA A 23 -27.63 44.01 20.03
N ALA A 24 -26.32 43.99 19.72
CA ALA A 24 -25.18 43.95 20.64
C ALA A 24 -25.02 42.58 21.34
N LEU A 25 -24.13 41.73 20.80
CA LEU A 25 -23.36 40.77 21.59
C LEU A 25 -21.95 40.67 21.02
N VAL A 26 -21.00 40.74 21.94
CA VAL A 26 -19.56 40.91 21.76
C VAL A 26 -18.92 39.57 21.40
N PHE A 27 -18.18 39.50 20.29
CA PHE A 27 -17.10 38.54 20.12
C PHE A 27 -15.78 39.31 20.19
N GLY A 28 -15.02 39.08 21.26
CA GLY A 28 -13.65 39.54 21.37
C GLY A 28 -12.77 38.58 20.57
N GLY A 29 -12.34 39.01 19.40
CA GLY A 29 -11.29 38.33 18.64
C GLY A 29 -9.93 38.81 19.11
N CYS A 30 -9.02 37.86 19.32
CA CYS A 30 -7.58 38.13 19.41
C CYS A 30 -7.13 38.69 18.05
N ALA A 31 -6.85 39.99 17.98
CA ALA A 31 -6.31 40.66 16.81
C ALA A 31 -4.87 41.09 17.11
N LYS A 32 -3.93 40.60 16.29
CA LYS A 32 -2.61 41.24 16.09
C LYS A 32 -2.70 42.05 14.80
N ASP A 33 -2.58 43.36 14.92
CA ASP A 33 -2.16 44.25 13.84
C ASP A 33 -0.63 44.29 13.83
N ASP A 34 0.00 44.12 12.66
CA ASP A 34 0.97 45.07 12.14
C ASP A 34 1.28 44.77 10.66
N ASP A 35 1.42 45.85 9.91
CA ASP A 35 1.29 45.96 8.46
C ASP A 35 2.62 46.39 7.80
N ALA A 36 2.72 46.11 6.50
CA ALA A 36 3.55 46.78 5.47
C ALA A 36 5.03 46.33 5.18
N ALA A 37 5.23 45.69 4.00
CA ALA A 37 5.70 46.33 2.74
C ALA A 37 6.69 45.51 1.85
N LEU A 38 6.14 44.98 0.73
CA LEU A 38 6.55 45.07 -0.71
C LEU A 38 7.98 44.80 -1.26
N GLN A 39 7.95 43.97 -2.33
CA GLN A 39 8.84 43.81 -3.53
C GLN A 39 10.17 43.04 -3.30
N ASP A 40 10.62 42.10 -4.16
CA ASP A 40 10.64 42.09 -5.62
C ASP A 40 10.87 40.66 -6.20
N THR A 41 10.48 40.46 -7.47
CA THR A 41 10.60 39.24 -8.28
C THR A 41 12.02 38.92 -8.79
N VAL A 42 12.48 37.65 -8.72
CA VAL A 42 13.40 37.02 -9.71
C VAL A 42 13.20 35.48 -9.76
N THR A 43 12.99 34.95 -10.97
CA THR A 43 13.27 33.55 -11.43
C THR A 43 14.19 33.68 -12.67
N PRO A 44 14.87 32.65 -13.25
CA PRO A 44 15.04 31.20 -12.96
C PRO A 44 16.55 30.77 -13.12
N PRO A 45 17.03 29.53 -13.48
CA PRO A 45 16.36 28.25 -13.80
C PRO A 45 17.00 26.94 -13.27
N GLY A 46 16.24 25.84 -13.37
CA GLY A 46 16.72 24.55 -13.89
C GLY A 46 17.31 23.54 -12.90
N VAL A 47 16.47 22.66 -12.36
CA VAL A 47 16.87 21.29 -12.00
C VAL A 47 15.69 20.37 -12.35
N THR A 48 15.90 19.50 -13.33
CA THR A 48 15.05 18.35 -13.58
C THR A 48 15.58 17.23 -12.68
N VAL A 49 14.81 16.81 -11.68
CA VAL A 49 15.10 15.59 -10.91
C VAL A 49 14.26 14.47 -11.53
N SER A 50 14.92 13.48 -12.11
CA SER A 50 14.30 12.24 -12.56
C SER A 50 14.50 11.19 -11.48
N ASP A 51 13.53 11.03 -10.58
CA ASP A 51 13.49 9.89 -9.67
C ASP A 51 12.74 8.76 -10.37
N SER A 52 13.51 7.79 -10.85
CA SER A 52 13.00 6.47 -11.23
C SER A 52 13.62 5.47 -10.28
N THR A 53 12.83 4.94 -9.37
CA THR A 53 13.22 3.86 -8.46
C THR A 53 13.39 2.60 -9.30
N ARG A 54 14.64 2.20 -9.53
CA ARG A 54 14.98 0.98 -10.28
C ARG A 54 14.99 -0.21 -9.35
N LEU A 55 14.13 -1.19 -9.63
CA LEU A 55 14.24 -2.54 -9.06
C LEU A 55 14.62 -3.51 -10.19
N GLU A 56 15.92 -3.79 -10.33
CA GLU A 56 16.39 -4.87 -11.21
C GLU A 56 16.41 -6.18 -10.40
N LEU A 57 15.42 -7.05 -10.60
CA LEU A 57 15.49 -8.43 -10.13
C LEU A 57 16.37 -9.22 -11.09
N ASN A 58 17.62 -9.47 -10.68
CA ASN A 58 18.56 -10.28 -11.44
C ASN A 58 18.71 -11.67 -10.77
N GLU A 59 18.30 -12.72 -11.47
CA GLU A 59 18.52 -14.11 -11.07
C GLU A 59 19.98 -14.54 -11.33
N SER A 60 20.95 -13.96 -10.61
CA SER A 60 22.32 -14.48 -10.61
C SER A 60 23.15 -14.04 -9.39
N LEU A 61 22.72 -14.36 -8.16
CA LEU A 61 23.55 -14.20 -6.96
C LEU A 61 23.29 -15.32 -5.94
N PHE A 62 23.61 -16.56 -6.34
CA PHE A 62 23.85 -17.66 -5.41
C PHE A 62 25.21 -18.27 -5.71
N GLU A 63 26.29 -17.64 -5.24
CA GLU A 63 27.60 -18.29 -5.06
C GLU A 63 28.59 -17.37 -4.34
N HIS A 64 28.45 -17.20 -3.02
CA HIS A 64 29.55 -17.09 -2.05
C HIS A 64 28.99 -16.61 -0.71
N TYR A 65 29.02 -17.48 0.30
CA TYR A 65 29.73 -17.25 1.57
C TYR A 65 29.57 -18.47 2.48
N GLY A 66 30.72 -19.11 2.75
CA GLY A 66 31.17 -19.42 4.12
C GLY A 66 30.33 -20.35 4.99
N THR A 67 30.77 -21.60 5.05
CA THR A 67 30.63 -22.53 6.18
C THR A 67 30.61 -21.87 7.57
N LEU A 68 29.52 -22.07 8.32
CA LEU A 68 29.51 -21.96 9.78
C LEU A 68 28.87 -23.23 10.38
N THR A 69 29.60 -23.77 11.36
CA THR A 69 29.43 -25.07 11.98
C THR A 69 28.16 -25.20 12.82
N LYS A 70 27.54 -26.38 12.68
CA LYS A 70 26.37 -26.88 13.41
C LYS A 70 26.80 -27.32 14.81
N ASP A 71 26.33 -26.63 15.85
CA ASP A 71 26.28 -27.19 17.21
C ASP A 71 25.18 -26.53 18.04
N LYS A 72 24.49 -27.38 18.82
CA LYS A 72 23.47 -27.13 19.85
C LYS A 72 22.02 -27.04 19.38
N PHE A 73 21.30 -28.17 19.49
CA PHE A 73 20.18 -28.36 20.44
C PHE A 73 19.83 -29.86 20.52
N PRO A 74 19.60 -30.44 21.72
CA PRO A 74 19.27 -31.86 21.86
C PRO A 74 17.76 -32.10 22.10
N HIS A 75 17.33 -33.29 21.70
CA HIS A 75 16.12 -34.04 22.12
C HIS A 75 14.73 -33.56 21.67
N LEU A 76 14.12 -34.31 20.75
CA LEU A 76 12.99 -35.22 21.05
C LEU A 76 12.79 -36.22 19.90
N LEU A 77 13.02 -37.49 20.22
CA LEU A 77 12.74 -38.68 19.41
C LEU A 77 11.32 -39.16 19.72
N GLN A 78 10.58 -39.56 18.67
CA GLN A 78 9.78 -40.79 18.59
C GLN A 78 9.15 -40.82 17.18
N ASP A 79 9.74 -41.57 16.24
CA ASP A 79 9.50 -42.99 15.94
C ASP A 79 8.39 -43.18 14.89
N SER A 80 8.79 -43.56 13.68
CA SER A 80 8.10 -44.51 12.80
C SER A 80 9.03 -44.89 11.64
N VAL A 81 9.71 -46.02 11.82
CA VAL A 81 10.55 -46.71 10.85
C VAL A 81 9.66 -47.54 9.91
N MET A 82 9.86 -47.43 8.59
CA MET A 82 9.63 -48.55 7.68
C MET A 82 10.85 -48.74 6.79
N THR A 83 11.45 -49.91 6.97
CA THR A 83 12.64 -50.45 6.31
C THR A 83 12.33 -50.94 4.90
N GLU A 84 13.18 -50.55 3.95
CA GLU A 84 13.45 -51.32 2.73
C GLU A 84 14.07 -52.67 3.09
N GLN A 85 13.58 -53.73 2.46
CA GLN A 85 14.20 -55.05 2.50
C GLN A 85 14.34 -55.57 1.07
N ASP A 86 15.57 -55.59 0.61
CA ASP A 86 16.03 -56.23 -0.61
C ASP A 86 16.58 -57.62 -0.26
N SER A 87 16.12 -58.68 -0.94
CA SER A 87 16.83 -59.96 -1.01
C SER A 87 16.29 -60.85 -2.13
N GLY A 88 17.16 -61.21 -3.05
CA GLY A 88 16.81 -61.92 -4.28
C GLY A 88 16.77 -63.45 -4.24
N ASN A 89 16.61 -63.98 -5.46
CA ASN A 89 17.09 -65.24 -6.01
C ASN A 89 16.33 -66.55 -5.66
N SER A 90 15.68 -67.19 -6.65
CA SER A 90 16.11 -68.49 -7.19
C SER A 90 15.27 -68.95 -8.40
N GLN A 91 15.88 -69.84 -9.18
CA GLN A 91 15.50 -70.41 -10.46
C GLN A 91 14.21 -71.25 -10.48
N THR A 92 13.58 -71.39 -11.66
CA THR A 92 13.47 -72.67 -12.40
C THR A 92 12.75 -72.51 -13.75
N LYS A 93 13.27 -73.17 -14.80
CA LYS A 93 12.62 -73.41 -16.11
C LYS A 93 11.45 -74.40 -15.97
N PRO A 94 10.56 -74.55 -16.97
CA PRO A 94 10.85 -75.48 -18.08
C PRO A 94 10.42 -75.00 -19.47
N SER A 95 11.13 -75.57 -20.45
CA SER A 95 10.89 -75.59 -21.90
C SER A 95 9.57 -76.25 -22.31
N ARG A 96 8.96 -75.77 -23.41
CA ARG A 96 8.25 -76.61 -24.39
C ARG A 96 8.46 -76.11 -25.83
N SER A 97 8.39 -77.08 -26.72
CA SER A 97 8.92 -77.17 -28.08
C SER A 97 7.82 -77.24 -29.14
N PHE A 98 8.16 -76.79 -30.35
CA PHE A 98 7.85 -77.33 -31.70
C PHE A 98 6.41 -77.64 -32.17
N GLY A 99 6.16 -77.18 -33.40
CA GLY A 99 5.16 -77.62 -34.41
C GLY A 99 5.05 -76.48 -35.43
N ASP A 100 5.75 -76.45 -36.57
CA ASP A 100 5.72 -77.31 -37.77
C ASP A 100 4.36 -77.32 -38.51
N PHE A 101 4.41 -77.42 -39.84
CA PHE A 101 3.41 -77.14 -40.91
C PHE A 101 3.57 -75.74 -41.54
N GLY A 102 3.75 -75.58 -42.85
CA GLY A 102 3.84 -76.51 -43.97
C GLY A 102 3.99 -75.68 -45.25
N SER A 103 4.90 -76.12 -46.12
CA SER A 103 5.02 -75.65 -47.50
C SER A 103 3.76 -76.04 -48.30
N TRP A 104 3.47 -75.34 -49.40
CA TRP A 104 3.08 -75.85 -50.73
C TRP A 104 2.50 -74.68 -51.57
N GLY A 105 2.97 -74.55 -52.82
CA GLY A 105 2.15 -73.97 -53.90
C GLY A 105 2.78 -72.83 -54.69
N ASP A 106 3.56 -73.17 -55.71
CA ASP A 106 3.77 -72.33 -56.90
C ASP A 106 2.42 -72.01 -57.58
N SER A 107 2.27 -70.78 -58.03
CA SER A 107 1.66 -70.49 -59.33
C SER A 107 2.11 -69.12 -59.82
N ASP A 108 2.91 -69.14 -60.88
CA ASP A 108 3.09 -68.03 -61.82
C ASP A 108 1.73 -67.48 -62.26
N ASP A 109 1.57 -66.15 -62.26
CA ASP A 109 0.89 -65.47 -63.37
C ASP A 109 1.20 -63.97 -63.39
N ASN A 110 1.46 -63.52 -64.62
CA ASN A 110 1.84 -62.17 -65.04
C ASN A 110 0.90 -61.07 -64.54
N TRP A 111 1.46 -60.01 -63.95
CA TRP A 111 0.93 -58.65 -64.16
C TRP A 111 2.05 -57.61 -64.09
N SER A 112 2.61 -57.28 -65.27
CA SER A 112 3.51 -56.15 -65.44
C SER A 112 2.70 -54.86 -65.58
N GLY A 113 2.84 -53.95 -64.61
CA GLY A 113 2.40 -52.57 -64.80
C GLY A 113 2.10 -51.83 -63.51
N PHE A 114 3.13 -51.44 -62.75
CA PHE A 114 3.15 -50.19 -62.01
C PHE A 114 4.61 -49.74 -61.85
N GLY A 115 4.83 -48.44 -62.07
CA GLY A 115 6.13 -47.80 -62.13
C GLY A 115 6.89 -47.86 -60.81
N ASP A 116 8.19 -47.58 -60.94
CA ASP A 116 9.20 -47.57 -59.91
C ASP A 116 8.70 -47.01 -58.57
N ILE A 117 8.54 -47.90 -57.58
CA ILE A 117 8.48 -47.53 -56.17
C ILE A 117 9.93 -47.29 -55.73
N PRO A 118 10.32 -46.08 -55.31
CA PRO A 118 11.61 -45.88 -54.71
C PRO A 118 11.63 -46.62 -53.36
N THR A 119 12.31 -47.76 -53.30
CA THR A 119 12.72 -48.38 -52.04
C THR A 119 13.88 -47.57 -51.46
N GLY A 120 13.56 -46.38 -50.97
CA GLY A 120 14.43 -45.51 -50.20
C GLY A 120 13.92 -45.44 -48.77
N SER A 121 14.75 -45.87 -47.84
CA SER A 121 14.54 -45.93 -46.40
C SER A 121 14.43 -44.57 -45.70
N ASP A 122 13.73 -43.59 -46.29
CA ASP A 122 13.42 -42.31 -45.67
C ASP A 122 12.01 -42.34 -45.07
N PHE A 123 11.82 -43.20 -44.07
CA PHE A 123 10.78 -42.94 -43.09
C PHE A 123 11.15 -41.64 -42.39
N ARG A 124 10.44 -40.57 -42.75
CA ARG A 124 10.44 -39.28 -42.06
C ARG A 124 10.42 -39.54 -40.56
N LYS A 125 11.54 -39.24 -39.90
CA LYS A 125 11.49 -38.88 -38.49
C LYS A 125 10.60 -37.64 -38.44
N LEU A 126 9.34 -37.83 -38.03
CA LEU A 126 8.57 -36.76 -37.40
C LEU A 126 9.36 -36.39 -36.13
N GLN A 127 10.36 -35.55 -36.32
CA GLN A 127 10.94 -34.79 -35.24
C GLN A 127 9.77 -33.95 -34.73
N THR A 128 9.24 -34.30 -33.57
CA THR A 128 8.38 -33.41 -32.79
C THR A 128 9.20 -32.14 -32.60
N TYR A 129 8.94 -31.14 -33.42
CA TYR A 129 9.41 -29.80 -33.19
C TYR A 129 8.77 -29.36 -31.89
N GLN A 130 9.55 -29.42 -30.80
CA GLN A 130 9.21 -28.67 -29.61
C GLN A 130 9.76 -27.27 -29.89
N PRO A 131 8.89 -26.26 -30.08
CA PRO A 131 9.36 -24.89 -30.14
C PRO A 131 10.18 -24.60 -28.87
N PRO A 132 11.28 -23.84 -28.97
CA PRO A 132 12.01 -23.39 -27.80
C PRO A 132 11.04 -22.66 -26.86
N SER A 133 11.07 -23.00 -25.57
CA SER A 133 10.29 -22.27 -24.57
C SER A 133 10.68 -20.79 -24.61
N VAL A 134 9.69 -19.93 -24.84
CA VAL A 134 9.89 -18.49 -24.99
C VAL A 134 10.40 -17.90 -23.69
N GLN A 135 11.61 -17.34 -23.69
CA GLN A 135 12.13 -16.56 -22.57
C GLN A 135 11.83 -15.09 -22.80
N ALA A 136 10.76 -14.59 -22.20
CA ALA A 136 10.47 -13.17 -22.11
C ALA A 136 10.89 -12.65 -20.73
N THR A 137 11.62 -11.53 -20.70
CA THR A 137 11.85 -10.79 -19.46
C THR A 137 10.66 -9.88 -19.22
N GLN A 138 9.96 -10.08 -18.10
CA GLN A 138 8.89 -9.19 -17.67
C GLN A 138 9.44 -8.08 -16.78
N ARG A 139 9.06 -6.83 -17.07
CA ARG A 139 9.30 -5.67 -16.21
C ARG A 139 7.97 -5.00 -15.87
N LEU A 140 7.76 -4.73 -14.59
CA LEU A 140 6.62 -3.97 -14.07
C LEU A 140 7.15 -2.64 -13.52
N ASP A 141 6.67 -1.53 -14.08
CA ASP A 141 6.97 -0.18 -13.62
C ASP A 141 5.67 0.45 -13.10
N PHE A 142 5.57 0.73 -11.80
CA PHE A 142 4.48 1.54 -11.26
C PHE A 142 4.67 3.01 -11.66
N GLY A 143 3.58 3.67 -12.04
CA GLY A 143 3.58 5.09 -12.38
C GLY A 143 3.32 5.96 -11.16
N THR A 144 2.26 6.76 -11.15
CA THR A 144 2.02 7.81 -10.13
C THR A 144 1.22 7.35 -8.91
N LEU A 145 1.04 6.03 -8.73
CA LEU A 145 0.33 5.46 -7.58
C LEU A 145 1.05 5.82 -6.27
N THR A 146 0.43 6.71 -5.48
CA THR A 146 1.01 7.19 -4.21
C THR A 146 -0.01 7.17 -3.08
N PRO A 147 0.38 6.75 -1.86
CA PRO A 147 -0.49 6.90 -0.70
C PRO A 147 -0.76 8.38 -0.40
N ARG A 148 -2.03 8.75 -0.18
CA ARG A 148 -2.46 10.12 0.07
C ARG A 148 -3.58 10.16 1.10
N PHE A 149 -3.48 11.05 2.07
CA PHE A 149 -4.63 11.39 2.91
C PHE A 149 -5.53 12.38 2.16
N ALA A 150 -6.78 11.98 1.93
CA ALA A 150 -7.73 12.75 1.16
C ALA A 150 -9.14 12.56 1.70
N LYS A 151 -10.07 13.31 1.10
CA LYS A 151 -11.51 13.06 1.21
C LYS A 151 -11.93 12.41 -0.10
N ASP A 152 -12.51 11.22 -0.06
CA ASP A 152 -13.01 10.56 -1.26
C ASP A 152 -14.26 11.25 -1.84
N ASN A 153 -14.73 10.75 -2.97
CA ASN A 153 -15.92 11.26 -3.66
C ASN A 153 -17.22 11.07 -2.87
N LEU A 154 -17.23 10.20 -1.85
CA LEU A 154 -18.34 9.98 -0.92
C LEU A 154 -18.24 10.86 0.33
N GLY A 155 -17.13 11.56 0.50
CA GLY A 155 -16.86 12.44 1.61
C GLY A 155 -16.17 11.76 2.81
N ASN A 156 -15.71 10.53 2.67
CA ASN A 156 -14.96 9.83 3.70
C ASN A 156 -13.52 10.35 3.73
N LEU A 157 -13.05 10.71 4.91
CA LEU A 157 -11.64 11.07 5.14
C LEU A 157 -10.84 9.82 5.49
N GLY A 158 -9.68 9.65 4.85
CA GLY A 158 -8.84 8.48 5.06
C GLY A 158 -7.54 8.55 4.26
N VAL A 159 -6.71 7.51 4.39
CA VAL A 159 -5.55 7.29 3.53
C VAL A 159 -5.98 6.40 2.37
N PHE A 160 -5.67 6.83 1.16
CA PHE A 160 -6.01 6.15 -0.09
C PHE A 160 -4.74 5.94 -0.92
N LEU A 161 -4.72 4.91 -1.75
CA LEU A 161 -3.80 4.88 -2.89
C LEU A 161 -4.39 5.80 -3.98
N HIS A 162 -3.65 6.84 -4.34
CA HIS A 162 -4.09 7.92 -5.21
C HIS A 162 -3.35 7.91 -6.53
N ALA A 163 -4.09 8.19 -7.62
CA ALA A 163 -3.55 8.59 -8.92
C ALA A 163 -4.47 9.65 -9.51
N ALA A 164 -3.91 10.68 -10.16
CA ALA A 164 -4.72 11.66 -10.85
C ALA A 164 -5.37 11.05 -12.11
N HIS A 165 -6.49 11.60 -12.56
CA HIS A 165 -7.10 11.19 -13.83
C HIS A 165 -6.09 11.28 -14.98
N ASP A 166 -6.11 10.30 -15.89
CA ASP A 166 -5.19 10.10 -17.02
C ASP A 166 -3.72 9.77 -16.67
N ASP A 167 -3.35 9.73 -15.40
CA ASP A 167 -1.99 9.32 -15.02
C ASP A 167 -1.73 7.85 -15.35
N VAL A 168 -0.46 7.51 -15.57
CA VAL A 168 -0.06 6.10 -15.71
C VAL A 168 -0.11 5.42 -14.34
N LEU A 169 -0.93 4.37 -14.23
CA LEU A 169 -0.99 3.53 -13.03
C LEU A 169 0.18 2.57 -12.99
N TYR A 170 0.37 1.81 -14.07
CA TYR A 170 1.53 0.93 -14.26
C TYR A 170 1.80 0.68 -15.74
N THR A 171 3.03 0.26 -16.04
CA THR A 171 3.46 -0.27 -17.33
C THR A 171 4.05 -1.67 -17.15
N LEU A 172 3.57 -2.62 -17.95
CA LEU A 172 4.10 -3.97 -18.09
C LEU A 172 4.84 -4.08 -19.41
N ASN A 173 6.10 -4.48 -19.38
CA ASN A 173 6.92 -4.67 -20.58
C ASN A 173 7.38 -6.13 -20.65
N TRP A 174 7.08 -6.80 -21.77
CA TRP A 174 7.60 -8.12 -22.13
C TRP A 174 8.66 -7.95 -23.20
N ASN A 175 9.91 -8.17 -22.83
CA ASN A 175 11.04 -8.11 -23.76
C ASN A 175 11.47 -9.53 -24.12
N PHE A 176 11.37 -9.88 -25.40
CA PHE A 176 11.83 -11.16 -25.91
C PHE A 176 13.30 -11.01 -26.30
N LYS A 177 14.21 -11.54 -25.47
CA LYS A 177 15.66 -11.30 -25.59
C LYS A 177 16.21 -11.59 -26.99
N ASP A 178 15.77 -12.70 -27.58
CA ASP A 178 16.17 -13.14 -28.92
C ASP A 178 15.05 -12.90 -29.96
N GLY A 179 13.97 -12.24 -29.55
CA GLY A 179 12.71 -12.17 -30.28
C GLY A 179 11.92 -13.49 -30.23
N PHE A 180 10.60 -13.42 -30.35
CA PHE A 180 9.75 -14.57 -30.57
C PHE A 180 9.45 -14.69 -32.07
N THR A 181 10.11 -15.62 -32.74
CA THR A 181 9.91 -15.85 -34.18
C THR A 181 8.78 -16.85 -34.43
N SER A 182 7.75 -16.41 -35.14
CA SER A 182 6.66 -17.25 -35.65
C SER A 182 6.65 -17.26 -37.17
N ARG A 183 6.35 -18.43 -37.74
CA ARG A 183 5.98 -18.54 -39.15
C ARG A 183 4.66 -17.82 -39.40
N VAL A 184 4.55 -17.21 -40.57
CA VAL A 184 3.34 -16.55 -41.08
C VAL A 184 2.74 -17.46 -42.16
N ASP A 185 1.50 -17.90 -41.97
CA ASP A 185 0.81 -18.70 -42.99
C ASP A 185 0.22 -17.82 -44.11
N SER A 186 -0.41 -18.45 -45.11
CA SER A 186 -1.00 -17.74 -46.25
C SER A 186 -2.18 -16.82 -45.89
N ASN A 187 -2.74 -16.97 -44.69
CA ASN A 187 -3.83 -16.14 -44.18
C ASN A 187 -3.32 -15.04 -43.23
N GLY A 188 -2.01 -14.96 -42.99
CA GLY A 188 -1.41 -14.02 -42.05
C GLY A 188 -1.35 -14.54 -40.60
N ASN A 189 -1.67 -15.80 -40.33
CA ASN A 189 -1.64 -16.31 -38.95
C ASN A 189 -0.20 -16.56 -38.49
N LEU A 190 0.09 -16.20 -37.25
CA LEU A 190 1.34 -16.49 -36.54
C LEU A 190 1.27 -17.88 -35.90
N VAL A 191 1.49 -18.91 -36.71
CA VAL A 191 1.19 -20.31 -36.35
C VAL A 191 1.96 -20.85 -35.16
N ASP A 192 3.14 -20.30 -34.86
CA ASP A 192 3.95 -20.75 -33.73
C ASP A 192 3.59 -19.99 -32.45
N MET A 193 2.89 -18.85 -32.54
CA MET A 193 2.47 -18.06 -31.38
C MET A 193 1.14 -18.54 -30.78
N VAL A 194 0.23 -19.05 -31.60
CA VAL A 194 -1.07 -19.54 -31.11
C VAL A 194 -0.84 -20.71 -30.16
N GLN A 195 -1.54 -20.71 -29.03
CA GLN A 195 -1.44 -21.63 -27.89
C GLN A 195 -0.22 -21.43 -26.99
N GLU A 196 0.69 -20.51 -27.30
CA GLU A 196 1.76 -20.15 -26.38
C GLU A 196 1.21 -19.47 -25.12
N GLN A 197 1.93 -19.65 -24.02
CA GLN A 197 1.56 -19.06 -22.73
C GLN A 197 2.46 -17.86 -22.41
N LEU A 198 1.84 -16.73 -22.09
CA LEU A 198 2.51 -15.54 -21.59
C LEU A 198 2.19 -15.36 -20.10
N ASN A 199 3.22 -15.20 -19.26
CA ASN A 199 3.00 -14.84 -17.86
C ASN A 199 2.90 -13.32 -17.74
N ILE A 200 1.75 -12.84 -17.27
CA ILE A 200 1.42 -11.44 -17.09
C ILE A 200 1.07 -11.22 -15.62
N GLY A 201 2.02 -10.69 -14.86
CA GLY A 201 1.75 -10.30 -13.47
C GLY A 201 1.44 -11.49 -12.58
N GLY A 202 2.06 -12.65 -12.87
CA GLY A 202 1.81 -13.91 -12.18
C GLY A 202 0.70 -14.77 -12.78
N LYS A 203 -0.13 -14.23 -13.69
CA LYS A 203 -1.21 -14.98 -14.38
C LYS A 203 -0.73 -15.49 -15.72
N ASN A 204 -1.10 -16.73 -16.07
CA ASN A 204 -0.81 -17.29 -17.39
C ASN A 204 -1.94 -16.96 -18.37
N TYR A 205 -1.60 -16.32 -19.48
CA TYR A 205 -2.48 -16.05 -20.59
C TYR A 205 -2.10 -16.94 -21.76
N THR A 206 -3.07 -17.65 -22.33
CA THR A 206 -2.90 -18.39 -23.58
C THR A 206 -3.18 -17.46 -24.76
N VAL A 207 -2.28 -17.42 -25.74
CA VAL A 207 -2.51 -16.72 -27.01
C VAL A 207 -3.51 -17.52 -27.82
N THR A 208 -4.78 -17.10 -27.87
CA THR A 208 -5.84 -17.80 -28.60
C THR A 208 -5.91 -17.38 -30.06
N LYS A 209 -5.41 -16.19 -30.39
CA LYS A 209 -5.33 -15.66 -31.75
C LYS A 209 -4.05 -14.85 -31.91
N ALA A 210 -3.37 -15.02 -33.03
CA ALA A 210 -2.21 -14.23 -33.41
C ALA A 210 -2.17 -14.12 -34.93
N GLU A 211 -2.45 -12.94 -35.49
CA GLU A 211 -2.53 -12.71 -36.92
C GLU A 211 -1.91 -11.38 -37.33
N THR A 212 -1.55 -11.28 -38.60
CA THR A 212 -0.99 -10.08 -39.22
C THR A 212 -1.82 -9.67 -40.43
N HIS A 213 -1.99 -8.37 -40.62
CA HIS A 213 -2.64 -7.83 -41.80
C HIS A 213 -1.64 -7.08 -42.69
N TRP A 214 -1.73 -7.36 -43.99
CA TRP A 214 -0.81 -6.84 -45.00
C TRP A 214 -1.52 -5.76 -45.81
N MET A 215 -0.98 -4.54 -45.80
CA MET A 215 -1.39 -3.50 -46.72
C MET A 215 -0.19 -3.00 -47.52
N GLY A 216 -0.27 -3.07 -48.85
CA GLY A 216 0.77 -2.53 -49.73
C GLY A 216 2.10 -3.27 -49.74
N GLY A 217 2.19 -4.48 -49.17
CA GLY A 217 3.42 -5.27 -49.11
C GLY A 217 4.24 -5.06 -47.83
N GLU A 218 3.74 -4.25 -46.91
CA GLU A 218 4.25 -4.10 -45.54
C GLU A 218 3.21 -4.66 -44.57
N ILE A 219 3.66 -5.10 -43.39
CA ILE A 219 2.74 -5.38 -42.29
C ILE A 219 2.29 -4.04 -41.77
N ASP A 220 0.99 -3.85 -41.79
CA ASP A 220 0.37 -2.72 -41.12
C ASP A 220 -0.03 -3.18 -39.73
N GLU A 221 -0.75 -4.31 -39.63
CA GLU A 221 -1.39 -4.69 -38.38
C GLU A 221 -0.87 -6.00 -37.79
N VAL A 222 -0.75 -6.07 -36.46
CA VAL A 222 -0.65 -7.31 -35.69
C VAL A 222 -1.75 -7.34 -34.65
N GLN A 223 -2.54 -8.41 -34.64
CA GLN A 223 -3.54 -8.67 -33.63
C GLN A 223 -3.14 -9.88 -32.78
N LEU A 224 -3.12 -9.69 -31.46
CA LEU A 224 -2.98 -10.75 -30.47
C LEU A 224 -4.25 -10.82 -29.62
N GLU A 225 -4.82 -12.01 -29.45
CA GLU A 225 -5.85 -12.26 -28.45
C GLU A 225 -5.31 -13.20 -27.38
N LEU A 226 -5.40 -12.75 -26.14
CA LEU A 226 -4.92 -13.42 -24.95
C LEU A 226 -6.13 -13.84 -24.12
N MET A 227 -6.12 -15.07 -23.62
CA MET A 227 -7.18 -15.58 -22.74
C MET A 227 -6.57 -16.16 -21.46
N THR A 228 -7.12 -15.78 -20.32
CA THR A 228 -6.85 -16.40 -19.03
C THR A 228 -8.16 -16.76 -18.34
N GLY A 229 -8.09 -17.33 -17.15
CA GLY A 229 -9.24 -17.54 -16.29
C GLY A 229 -8.81 -17.80 -14.85
N LYS A 230 -9.77 -17.79 -13.93
CA LYS A 230 -9.53 -18.15 -12.53
C LYS A 230 -9.08 -19.61 -12.41
N VAL A 231 -9.65 -20.49 -13.25
CA VAL A 231 -9.24 -21.89 -13.37
C VAL A 231 -9.23 -22.28 -14.84
N THR A 232 -8.24 -23.09 -15.23
CA THR A 232 -8.14 -23.66 -16.59
C THR A 232 -8.06 -25.18 -16.51
N ALA A 233 -8.66 -25.86 -17.47
CA ALA A 233 -8.63 -27.32 -17.57
C ALA A 233 -8.83 -27.78 -19.01
N ALA A 234 -8.48 -29.04 -19.28
CA ALA A 234 -8.77 -29.71 -20.55
C ALA A 234 -9.56 -30.99 -20.30
N LEU A 235 -10.56 -31.23 -21.12
CA LEU A 235 -11.47 -32.38 -21.04
C LEU A 235 -11.56 -33.08 -22.39
N ASN A 236 -11.85 -34.37 -22.37
CA ASN A 236 -12.31 -35.07 -23.57
C ASN A 236 -13.84 -35.01 -23.66
N VAL A 237 -14.39 -35.21 -24.85
CA VAL A 237 -15.83 -35.20 -25.07
C VAL A 237 -16.51 -36.26 -24.19
N GLY A 238 -17.46 -35.83 -23.37
CA GLY A 238 -18.19 -36.64 -22.40
C GLY A 238 -17.56 -36.66 -21.00
N ASP A 239 -16.33 -36.16 -20.82
CA ASP A 239 -15.71 -36.03 -19.50
C ASP A 239 -16.31 -34.82 -18.75
N SER A 240 -16.43 -34.99 -17.43
CA SER A 240 -16.88 -33.96 -16.49
C SER A 240 -15.86 -33.74 -15.37
N MET A 241 -15.75 -32.51 -14.89
CA MET A 241 -14.89 -32.14 -13.77
C MET A 241 -15.57 -31.09 -12.90
N ILE A 242 -15.34 -31.14 -11.58
CA ILE A 242 -15.83 -30.12 -10.64
C ILE A 242 -14.68 -29.17 -10.31
N LEU A 243 -14.89 -27.86 -10.50
CA LEU A 243 -13.92 -26.80 -10.25
C LEU A 243 -14.49 -25.76 -9.28
N GLY A 244 -13.72 -25.37 -8.27
CA GLY A 244 -14.10 -24.30 -7.34
C GLY A 244 -13.65 -22.92 -7.85
N VAL A 245 -14.59 -21.98 -7.99
CA VAL A 245 -14.32 -20.58 -8.34
C VAL A 245 -15.06 -19.68 -7.36
N ASP A 246 -14.33 -18.81 -6.66
CA ASP A 246 -14.88 -17.91 -5.62
C ASP A 246 -15.71 -18.63 -4.55
N GLY A 247 -15.30 -19.85 -4.18
CA GLY A 247 -15.99 -20.67 -3.19
C GLY A 247 -17.26 -21.37 -3.68
N VAL A 248 -17.56 -21.30 -4.98
CA VAL A 248 -18.66 -22.02 -5.64
C VAL A 248 -18.10 -23.12 -6.51
N ASP A 249 -18.64 -24.34 -6.38
CA ASP A 249 -18.27 -25.48 -7.22
C ASP A 249 -19.06 -25.48 -8.54
N TYR A 250 -18.36 -25.72 -9.64
CA TYR A 250 -18.90 -25.80 -10.99
C TYR A 250 -18.59 -27.15 -11.60
N GLU A 251 -19.62 -27.92 -11.94
CA GLU A 251 -19.50 -29.13 -12.75
C GLU A 251 -19.45 -28.72 -14.22
N VAL A 252 -18.27 -28.86 -14.84
CA VAL A 252 -18.02 -28.55 -16.25
C VAL A 252 -17.86 -29.85 -17.04
N THR A 253 -18.60 -29.99 -18.12
CA THR A 253 -18.57 -31.14 -19.04
C THR A 253 -18.30 -30.67 -20.46
N LEU A 254 -17.39 -31.33 -21.18
CA LEU A 254 -17.25 -31.10 -22.63
C LEU A 254 -18.29 -31.92 -23.38
N VAL A 255 -19.29 -31.26 -23.97
CA VAL A 255 -20.42 -31.92 -24.63
C VAL A 255 -20.04 -32.40 -26.02
N SER A 256 -19.33 -31.58 -26.80
CA SER A 256 -18.91 -31.90 -28.16
C SER A 256 -17.81 -30.98 -28.64
N THR A 257 -16.98 -31.47 -29.57
CA THR A 257 -16.09 -30.66 -30.41
C THR A 257 -16.56 -30.73 -31.86
N THR A 258 -16.56 -29.61 -32.57
CA THR A 258 -16.99 -29.55 -33.98
C THR A 258 -15.90 -28.96 -34.84
N ASN A 259 -15.55 -29.62 -35.95
CA ASN A 259 -14.64 -29.06 -36.95
C ASN A 259 -15.39 -28.04 -37.81
N THR A 260 -14.97 -26.78 -37.76
CA THR A 260 -15.50 -25.61 -38.46
C THR A 260 -14.52 -25.17 -39.57
N ALA A 261 -14.92 -24.21 -40.40
CA ALA A 261 -14.01 -23.64 -41.40
C ALA A 261 -12.84 -22.85 -40.77
N SER A 262 -13.04 -22.33 -39.55
CA SER A 262 -12.08 -21.56 -38.74
C SER A 262 -11.20 -22.44 -37.85
N GLY A 263 -11.50 -23.74 -37.69
CA GLY A 263 -10.75 -24.65 -36.83
C GLY A 263 -11.65 -25.64 -36.11
N TYR A 264 -11.44 -25.81 -34.80
CA TYR A 264 -12.37 -26.57 -33.96
C TYR A 264 -13.10 -25.61 -33.01
N SER A 265 -14.37 -25.87 -32.76
CA SER A 265 -15.15 -25.29 -31.66
C SER A 265 -15.47 -26.33 -30.60
N ALA A 266 -15.72 -25.86 -29.38
CA ALA A 266 -16.13 -26.69 -28.25
C ALA A 266 -17.47 -26.21 -27.68
N LYS A 267 -18.30 -27.17 -27.26
CA LYS A 267 -19.56 -26.92 -26.56
C LYS A 267 -19.46 -27.42 -25.14
N TRP A 268 -19.72 -26.55 -24.18
CA TRP A 268 -19.56 -26.84 -22.77
C TRP A 268 -20.92 -26.94 -22.08
N GLN A 269 -21.00 -27.76 -21.04
CA GLN A 269 -22.11 -27.76 -20.10
C GLN A 269 -21.57 -27.43 -18.71
N VAL A 270 -22.02 -26.33 -18.10
CA VAL A 270 -21.61 -25.87 -16.77
C VAL A 270 -22.83 -25.87 -15.85
N ASN A 271 -22.83 -26.70 -14.81
CA ASN A 271 -23.96 -26.83 -13.87
C ASN A 271 -25.33 -27.05 -14.56
N GLY A 272 -25.33 -27.79 -15.68
CA GLY A 272 -26.54 -28.08 -16.46
C GLY A 272 -26.90 -27.04 -17.53
N GLU A 273 -26.25 -25.87 -17.52
CA GLU A 273 -26.36 -24.87 -18.58
C GLU A 273 -25.43 -25.23 -19.74
N ILE A 274 -25.92 -25.19 -20.98
CA ILE A 274 -25.12 -25.56 -22.16
C ILE A 274 -24.80 -24.29 -22.96
N THR A 275 -23.53 -24.07 -23.25
CA THR A 275 -23.04 -22.94 -24.04
C THR A 275 -23.43 -23.05 -25.51
N GLU A 276 -23.21 -21.99 -26.27
CA GLU A 276 -23.07 -22.09 -27.73
C GLU A 276 -21.80 -22.89 -28.12
N ASN A 277 -21.63 -23.16 -29.42
CA ASN A 277 -20.35 -23.70 -29.90
C ASN A 277 -19.34 -22.56 -29.92
N LEU A 278 -18.33 -22.63 -29.07
CA LEU A 278 -17.30 -21.60 -28.93
C LEU A 278 -16.07 -22.00 -29.74
N ASP A 279 -15.71 -21.20 -30.74
CA ASP A 279 -14.42 -21.29 -31.43
C ASP A 279 -13.26 -20.99 -30.43
N ILE A 280 -12.03 -21.33 -30.82
CA ILE A 280 -10.85 -20.98 -30.02
C ILE A 280 -10.78 -19.46 -29.86
N GLY A 281 -10.68 -19.00 -28.62
CA GLY A 281 -10.70 -17.58 -28.28
C GLY A 281 -12.09 -17.02 -27.99
N GLU A 282 -13.19 -17.77 -28.19
CA GLU A 282 -14.53 -17.27 -27.88
C GLU A 282 -14.94 -17.50 -26.42
N LEU A 283 -15.86 -16.66 -25.97
CA LEU A 283 -16.42 -16.66 -24.63
C LEU A 283 -17.94 -16.84 -24.67
N ASP A 284 -18.49 -17.50 -23.65
CA ASP A 284 -19.91 -17.47 -23.35
C ASP A 284 -20.15 -16.93 -21.93
N THR A 285 -21.32 -16.32 -21.71
CA THR A 285 -21.73 -15.81 -20.40
C THR A 285 -22.77 -16.73 -19.81
N LEU A 286 -22.44 -17.36 -18.68
CA LEU A 286 -23.36 -18.21 -17.94
C LEU A 286 -24.48 -17.39 -17.28
N VAL A 287 -25.59 -18.03 -16.89
CA VAL A 287 -26.75 -17.37 -16.26
C VAL A 287 -26.37 -16.61 -14.98
N ASN A 288 -25.32 -17.04 -14.27
CA ASN A 288 -24.83 -16.38 -13.06
C ASN A 288 -23.86 -15.20 -13.34
N GLY A 289 -23.61 -14.87 -14.62
CA GLY A 289 -22.69 -13.81 -15.05
C GLY A 289 -21.23 -14.24 -15.19
N GLN A 290 -20.89 -15.49 -14.87
CA GLN A 290 -19.53 -16.00 -15.03
C GLN A 290 -19.23 -16.26 -16.51
N PHE A 291 -18.01 -15.95 -16.95
CA PHE A 291 -17.56 -16.30 -18.30
C PHE A 291 -16.89 -17.68 -18.36
N ILE A 292 -17.18 -18.43 -19.41
CA ILE A 292 -16.40 -19.59 -19.83
C ILE A 292 -15.81 -19.31 -21.21
N GLY A 293 -14.55 -19.65 -21.43
CA GLY A 293 -13.87 -19.46 -22.70
C GLY A 293 -13.17 -20.70 -23.19
N THR A 294 -13.13 -20.93 -24.51
CA THR A 294 -12.38 -22.03 -25.12
C THR A 294 -10.99 -21.54 -25.50
N SER A 295 -9.94 -22.04 -24.83
CA SER A 295 -8.55 -21.67 -25.13
C SER A 295 -7.88 -22.60 -26.14
N ASN A 296 -8.40 -23.81 -26.31
CA ASN A 296 -7.96 -24.77 -27.35
C ASN A 296 -9.10 -25.76 -27.65
N ALA A 297 -9.19 -26.23 -28.89
CA ALA A 297 -10.11 -27.28 -29.28
C ALA A 297 -9.48 -28.18 -30.36
N GLY A 298 -9.74 -29.48 -30.26
CA GLY A 298 -9.28 -30.50 -31.20
C GLY A 298 -10.33 -31.59 -31.40
N ASP A 299 -9.94 -32.66 -32.08
CA ASP A 299 -10.82 -33.81 -32.31
C ASP A 299 -11.01 -34.63 -31.02
N GLY A 300 -12.13 -34.39 -30.34
CA GLY A 300 -12.52 -35.12 -29.14
C GLY A 300 -11.98 -34.56 -27.82
N SER A 301 -11.25 -33.44 -27.83
CA SER A 301 -10.78 -32.75 -26.62
C SER A 301 -10.77 -31.24 -26.79
N ALA A 302 -10.90 -30.52 -25.69
CA ALA A 302 -10.81 -29.07 -25.66
C ALA A 302 -10.31 -28.58 -24.29
N ALA A 303 -9.70 -27.40 -24.28
CA ALA A 303 -9.30 -26.67 -23.09
C ALA A 303 -10.18 -25.44 -22.89
N PHE A 304 -10.50 -25.15 -21.63
CA PHE A 304 -11.32 -24.01 -21.26
C PHE A 304 -10.74 -23.24 -20.08
N SER A 305 -11.25 -22.02 -19.93
CA SER A 305 -11.03 -21.13 -18.80
C SER A 305 -12.39 -20.81 -18.16
N LEU A 306 -12.53 -20.98 -16.84
CA LEU A 306 -13.71 -20.55 -16.09
C LEU A 306 -13.39 -19.26 -15.31
N GLY A 307 -14.31 -18.30 -15.33
CA GLY A 307 -13.96 -16.90 -15.03
C GLY A 307 -13.04 -16.33 -16.08
N ALA A 308 -13.32 -16.68 -17.35
CA ALA A 308 -12.46 -16.34 -18.46
C ALA A 308 -12.35 -14.83 -18.61
N HIS A 309 -11.13 -14.35 -18.82
CA HIS A 309 -10.81 -12.97 -19.17
C HIS A 309 -10.05 -12.98 -20.49
N LYS A 310 -10.55 -12.21 -21.48
CA LYS A 310 -9.94 -12.07 -22.79
C LYS A 310 -9.49 -10.63 -23.01
N VAL A 311 -8.31 -10.50 -23.62
CA VAL A 311 -7.70 -9.23 -23.98
C VAL A 311 -7.29 -9.32 -25.45
N SER A 312 -7.75 -8.40 -26.29
CA SER A 312 -7.28 -8.24 -27.66
C SER A 312 -6.39 -7.01 -27.73
N ILE A 313 -5.20 -7.16 -28.29
CA ILE A 313 -4.26 -6.07 -28.57
C ILE A 313 -4.08 -6.02 -30.08
N THR A 314 -4.42 -4.90 -30.69
CA THR A 314 -4.26 -4.68 -32.13
C THR A 314 -3.33 -3.49 -32.35
N GLU A 315 -2.13 -3.76 -32.84
CA GLU A 315 -1.14 -2.74 -33.23
C GLU A 315 -1.25 -2.50 -34.73
N SER A 316 -1.47 -1.25 -35.15
CA SER A 316 -1.58 -0.86 -36.57
C SER A 316 -0.26 -0.36 -37.16
N ASN A 317 0.80 -0.30 -36.36
CA ASN A 317 2.14 0.00 -36.84
C ASN A 317 3.21 -0.63 -35.93
N VAL A 318 3.61 -1.85 -36.23
CA VAL A 318 4.58 -2.61 -35.40
C VAL A 318 6.01 -2.08 -35.39
N ASN A 319 6.28 -1.00 -36.12
CA ASN A 319 7.59 -0.36 -36.19
C ASN A 319 7.67 0.95 -35.39
N ASP A 320 6.55 1.47 -34.87
CA ASP A 320 6.60 2.63 -33.99
C ASP A 320 6.77 2.23 -32.52
N ASP A 321 7.41 3.12 -31.77
CA ASP A 321 7.64 2.93 -30.33
C ASP A 321 6.51 3.54 -29.49
N ASP A 322 5.38 3.85 -30.12
CA ASP A 322 4.27 4.57 -29.50
C ASP A 322 3.27 3.60 -28.89
N TYR A 323 2.60 4.02 -27.82
CA TYR A 323 1.51 3.25 -27.20
C TYR A 323 0.21 3.47 -27.99
N SER A 324 0.21 3.07 -29.25
CA SER A 324 -0.87 3.33 -30.22
C SER A 324 -1.78 2.13 -30.46
N ALA A 325 -1.39 0.93 -30.01
CA ALA A 325 -2.22 -0.26 -30.15
C ALA A 325 -3.56 -0.12 -29.43
N THR A 326 -4.62 -0.55 -30.12
CA THR A 326 -5.97 -0.64 -29.56
C THR A 326 -6.05 -1.84 -28.64
N VAL A 327 -6.40 -1.60 -27.37
CA VAL A 327 -6.69 -2.66 -26.40
C VAL A 327 -8.20 -2.84 -26.28
N ARG A 328 -8.67 -4.08 -26.31
CA ARG A 328 -10.06 -4.43 -26.03
C ARG A 328 -10.11 -5.51 -24.96
N GLY A 329 -11.02 -5.34 -24.01
CA GLY A 329 -11.26 -6.32 -22.93
C GLY A 329 -12.65 -6.92 -23.01
N ASN A 330 -12.92 -7.89 -22.14
CA ASN A 330 -14.28 -8.40 -21.93
C ASN A 330 -15.22 -7.28 -21.53
N GLY A 331 -16.23 -7.04 -22.36
CA GLY A 331 -17.42 -6.29 -21.99
C GLY A 331 -18.50 -7.19 -21.40
N ILE A 332 -19.63 -6.56 -21.08
CA ILE A 332 -20.82 -7.26 -20.62
C ILE A 332 -21.36 -8.13 -21.77
N PHE A 333 -21.68 -9.40 -21.48
CA PHE A 333 -22.15 -10.40 -22.46
C PHE A 333 -21.11 -10.82 -23.51
N GLY A 334 -19.82 -10.76 -23.17
CA GLY A 334 -18.74 -11.31 -24.03
C GLY A 334 -18.42 -10.47 -25.26
N GLN A 335 -19.04 -9.29 -25.42
CA GLN A 335 -18.65 -8.34 -26.45
C GLN A 335 -17.36 -7.64 -26.05
N PHE A 336 -16.45 -7.44 -27.00
CA PHE A 336 -15.29 -6.60 -26.77
C PHE A 336 -15.70 -5.14 -26.62
N LEU A 337 -15.30 -4.53 -25.51
CA LEU A 337 -15.34 -3.07 -25.38
C LEU A 337 -13.93 -2.54 -25.60
N GLU A 338 -13.84 -1.51 -26.45
CA GLU A 338 -12.61 -0.73 -26.55
C GLU A 338 -12.28 -0.17 -25.19
N ASN A 339 -11.02 -0.36 -24.82
CA ASN A 339 -10.51 0.00 -23.53
C ASN A 339 -9.74 1.30 -23.68
N THR A 340 -10.40 2.42 -23.43
CA THR A 340 -9.79 3.75 -23.54
C THR A 340 -8.69 3.98 -22.51
N ASP A 341 -8.70 3.18 -21.45
CA ASP A 341 -7.87 3.35 -20.26
C ASP A 341 -6.62 2.48 -20.35
N ALA A 342 -6.59 1.58 -21.33
CA ALA A 342 -5.43 0.75 -21.63
C ALA A 342 -4.82 1.16 -22.96
N ARG A 343 -3.50 1.28 -22.97
CA ARG A 343 -2.73 1.44 -24.20
C ARG A 343 -1.68 0.35 -24.29
N ALA A 344 -1.41 -0.12 -25.49
CA ALA A 344 -0.38 -1.10 -25.70
C ALA A 344 0.53 -0.69 -26.87
N LYS A 345 1.62 -1.44 -27.01
CA LYS A 345 2.57 -1.35 -28.11
C LYS A 345 3.04 -2.77 -28.43
N ILE A 346 3.14 -3.10 -29.71
CA ILE A 346 3.77 -4.36 -30.16
C ILE A 346 4.91 -4.02 -31.12
N LEU A 347 6.15 -4.29 -30.71
CA LEU A 347 7.29 -4.17 -31.61
C LEU A 347 7.58 -5.51 -32.27
N ALA A 348 7.49 -5.55 -33.59
CA ALA A 348 7.78 -6.75 -34.37
C ALA A 348 8.57 -6.43 -35.64
N SER A 349 9.32 -7.41 -36.13
CA SER A 349 10.02 -7.34 -37.41
C SER A 349 9.66 -8.53 -38.27
N LEU A 350 9.73 -8.36 -39.59
CA LEU A 350 9.40 -9.39 -40.55
C LEU A 350 10.65 -9.79 -41.33
N SER A 351 10.74 -11.08 -41.68
CA SER A 351 11.76 -11.57 -42.61
C SER A 351 11.58 -10.94 -43.99
N GLU A 352 12.67 -10.83 -44.76
CA GLU A 352 12.62 -10.25 -46.11
C GLU A 352 11.63 -10.97 -47.06
N ASP A 353 11.36 -12.26 -46.82
CA ASP A 353 10.42 -13.07 -47.61
C ASP A 353 8.99 -13.07 -47.09
N GLY A 354 8.73 -12.40 -45.97
CA GLY A 354 7.42 -12.33 -45.33
C GLY A 354 6.91 -13.62 -44.69
N THR A 355 7.74 -14.67 -44.63
CA THR A 355 7.33 -15.97 -44.11
C THR A 355 7.50 -16.11 -42.60
N GLN A 356 8.21 -15.18 -41.96
CA GLN A 356 8.47 -15.18 -40.53
C GLN A 356 8.31 -13.77 -39.94
N MET A 357 7.67 -13.69 -38.78
CA MET A 357 7.59 -12.49 -37.96
C MET A 357 8.32 -12.76 -36.64
N THR A 358 9.10 -11.80 -36.17
CA THR A 358 9.78 -11.84 -34.88
C THR A 358 9.23 -10.74 -33.99
N LEU A 359 8.52 -11.11 -32.91
CA LEU A 359 8.06 -10.17 -31.89
C LEU A 359 9.19 -9.87 -30.91
N ASN A 360 9.54 -8.60 -30.76
CA ASN A 360 10.65 -8.15 -29.91
C ASN A 360 10.14 -7.66 -28.55
N GLU A 361 9.02 -6.94 -28.56
CA GLU A 361 8.44 -6.35 -27.35
C GLU A 361 6.92 -6.35 -27.42
N ILE A 362 6.28 -6.63 -26.28
CA ILE A 362 4.90 -6.24 -26.04
C ILE A 362 4.94 -5.33 -24.81
N ALA A 363 4.33 -4.16 -24.88
CA ALA A 363 4.17 -3.28 -23.73
C ALA A 363 2.70 -2.97 -23.50
N TYR A 364 2.30 -2.91 -22.23
CA TYR A 364 0.94 -2.62 -21.79
C TYR A 364 0.97 -1.55 -20.73
N ARG A 365 0.14 -0.53 -20.87
CA ARG A 365 0.03 0.60 -19.95
C ARG A 365 -1.42 0.78 -19.55
N LEU A 366 -1.65 0.82 -18.24
CA LEU A 366 -2.94 1.18 -17.68
C LEU A 366 -2.91 2.65 -17.23
N LEU A 367 -3.92 3.40 -17.63
CA LEU A 367 -4.16 4.79 -17.24
C LEU A 367 -5.23 4.86 -16.15
N ALA A 368 -5.12 5.87 -15.31
CA ALA A 368 -6.04 6.15 -14.24
C ALA A 368 -7.32 6.78 -14.80
N ASN A 369 -8.34 5.96 -15.02
CA ASN A 369 -9.68 6.45 -15.32
C ASN A 369 -10.67 5.87 -14.30
N SER A 370 -11.27 6.74 -13.49
CA SER A 370 -12.20 6.32 -12.44
C SER A 370 -13.64 6.26 -12.93
N VAL A 371 -14.47 5.45 -12.28
CA VAL A 371 -15.93 5.37 -12.53
C VAL A 371 -16.62 6.74 -12.50
N THR A 372 -16.02 7.71 -11.79
CA THR A 372 -16.55 9.06 -11.60
C THR A 372 -15.90 10.13 -12.47
N ASP A 373 -14.98 9.78 -13.38
CA ASP A 373 -14.23 10.74 -14.23
C ASP A 373 -13.44 11.76 -13.40
N THR A 374 -12.87 11.28 -12.29
CA THR A 374 -12.00 12.03 -11.37
C THR A 374 -10.72 11.25 -11.07
N ASP A 375 -9.87 11.80 -10.19
CA ASP A 375 -8.81 11.04 -9.52
C ASP A 375 -9.31 9.70 -8.97
N ILE A 376 -8.45 8.69 -9.02
CA ILE A 376 -8.66 7.39 -8.38
C ILE A 376 -8.20 7.49 -6.93
N LEU A 377 -9.04 7.02 -6.01
CA LEU A 377 -8.77 6.94 -4.58
C LEU A 377 -9.14 5.54 -4.08
N VAL A 378 -8.19 4.62 -4.05
CA VAL A 378 -8.42 3.24 -3.59
C VAL A 378 -8.25 3.21 -2.06
N PRO A 379 -9.30 2.95 -1.28
CA PRO A 379 -9.18 2.86 0.18
C PRO A 379 -8.41 1.58 0.55
N ALA A 380 -8.00 1.52 1.82
CA ALA A 380 -7.38 0.31 2.35
C ALA A 380 -8.33 -0.90 2.20
N THR A 381 -7.76 -2.07 1.90
CA THR A 381 -8.41 -3.38 1.69
C THR A 381 -9.22 -3.54 0.40
N GLU A 382 -9.34 -2.49 -0.42
CA GLU A 382 -10.00 -2.58 -1.72
C GLU A 382 -8.98 -2.74 -2.86
N ALA A 383 -9.46 -3.26 -3.99
CA ALA A 383 -8.67 -3.46 -5.19
C ALA A 383 -8.80 -2.27 -6.14
N LEU A 384 -7.73 -1.95 -6.85
CA LEU A 384 -7.70 -0.90 -7.88
C LEU A 384 -8.79 -1.10 -8.94
N SER A 385 -9.08 -2.35 -9.33
CA SER A 385 -10.11 -2.67 -10.32
C SER A 385 -11.49 -2.16 -9.95
N ASP A 386 -11.84 -2.12 -8.66
CA ASP A 386 -13.16 -1.69 -8.20
C ASP A 386 -13.40 -0.18 -8.40
N HIS A 387 -12.32 0.56 -8.66
CA HIS A 387 -12.33 2.02 -8.81
C HIS A 387 -12.12 2.47 -10.25
N LEU A 388 -11.84 1.55 -11.17
CA LEU A 388 -11.72 1.82 -12.61
C LEU A 388 -13.10 1.84 -13.28
N ASP A 389 -13.30 2.74 -14.23
CA ASP A 389 -14.51 2.72 -15.07
C ASP A 389 -14.56 1.48 -15.98
N ASN A 390 -13.40 0.99 -16.42
CA ASN A 390 -13.24 -0.27 -17.13
C ASN A 390 -12.35 -1.27 -16.37
N PRO A 391 -12.89 -2.03 -15.41
CA PRO A 391 -12.11 -3.01 -14.64
C PRO A 391 -11.49 -4.10 -15.54
N GLY A 392 -12.08 -4.36 -16.72
CA GLY A 392 -11.55 -5.32 -17.69
C GLY A 392 -10.18 -4.91 -18.29
N ALA A 393 -9.80 -3.63 -18.14
CA ALA A 393 -8.47 -3.11 -18.43
C ALA A 393 -7.40 -3.62 -17.47
N ASN A 394 -7.80 -4.02 -16.27
CA ASN A 394 -6.82 -4.31 -15.25
C ASN A 394 -6.25 -5.72 -15.44
N LEU A 395 -4.99 -5.79 -15.88
CA LEU A 395 -4.28 -7.08 -16.02
C LEU A 395 -3.61 -7.51 -14.71
N LEU A 396 -3.39 -6.57 -13.78
CA LEU A 396 -2.73 -6.81 -12.51
C LEU A 396 -3.65 -6.43 -11.35
N GLU A 397 -3.95 -7.37 -10.47
CA GLU A 397 -4.69 -7.03 -9.26
C GLU A 397 -3.78 -6.26 -8.30
N VAL A 398 -4.03 -4.96 -8.15
CA VAL A 398 -3.32 -4.09 -7.21
C VAL A 398 -4.25 -3.81 -6.03
N GLY A 399 -3.99 -4.47 -4.90
CA GLY A 399 -4.66 -4.17 -3.64
C GLY A 399 -3.88 -3.14 -2.83
N PHE A 400 -4.57 -2.18 -2.21
CA PHE A 400 -3.94 -1.28 -1.24
C PHE A 400 -4.26 -1.77 0.17
N ASN A 401 -3.28 -2.25 0.93
CA ASN A 401 -3.50 -2.71 2.31
C ASN A 401 -3.53 -1.57 3.35
N GLY A 402 -3.50 -0.31 2.92
CA GLY A 402 -3.29 0.85 3.79
C GLY A 402 -1.81 1.10 4.09
N LEU A 403 -1.53 2.19 4.81
CA LEU A 403 -0.19 2.49 5.34
C LEU A 403 0.10 1.75 6.66
N ALA A 404 -0.87 1.03 7.22
CA ALA A 404 -0.66 0.25 8.43
C ALA A 404 -0.10 -1.13 8.04
N PRO A 405 1.08 -1.55 8.54
CA PRO A 405 1.50 -2.94 8.43
C PRO A 405 0.39 -3.86 8.96
N LYS A 406 -0.01 -4.84 8.15
CA LYS A 406 -0.90 -5.91 8.62
C LYS A 406 -0.20 -6.63 9.78
N ARG A 407 -0.94 -6.81 10.86
CA ARG A 407 -0.59 -7.79 11.88
C ARG A 407 -0.89 -9.18 11.31
N ASP A 408 0.10 -10.06 11.26
CA ASP A 408 -0.09 -11.47 10.87
C ASP A 408 -1.07 -12.23 11.79
N ASP A 409 -1.47 -11.65 12.92
CA ASP A 409 -2.32 -12.30 13.93
C ASP A 409 -3.84 -12.07 13.76
N GLY A 410 -4.26 -11.26 12.78
CA GLY A 410 -5.67 -11.04 12.45
C GLY A 410 -6.51 -10.37 13.54
N LYS A 411 -5.89 -9.69 14.52
CA LYS A 411 -6.61 -9.11 15.68
C LYS A 411 -6.35 -7.60 15.85
N GLY A 412 -7.24 -6.82 15.24
CA GLY A 412 -7.47 -5.39 15.55
C GLY A 412 -6.90 -4.40 14.53
N ASN A 413 -7.59 -3.26 14.35
CA ASN A 413 -7.09 -2.11 13.59
C ASN A 413 -5.88 -1.52 14.33
N MET A 414 -4.70 -1.55 13.71
CA MET A 414 -3.45 -1.06 14.31
C MET A 414 -3.31 0.47 14.38
N LEU A 415 -4.33 1.25 14.01
CA LEU A 415 -4.28 2.70 14.16
C LEU A 415 -4.01 3.14 15.62
N ASP A 416 -4.38 2.33 16.62
CA ASP A 416 -4.09 2.63 18.03
C ASP A 416 -2.62 2.38 18.47
N ARG A 417 -1.75 1.82 17.61
CA ARG A 417 -0.38 1.44 18.01
C ARG A 417 0.76 1.91 17.11
N LEU A 418 0.48 2.42 15.92
CA LEU A 418 1.49 2.86 14.94
C LEU A 418 1.75 4.37 14.96
N TYR A 419 1.11 5.08 15.88
CA TYR A 419 1.34 6.49 16.07
C TYR A 419 1.86 6.70 17.48
N SER A 420 2.87 7.55 17.63
CA SER A 420 3.06 8.22 18.90
C SER A 420 1.89 9.18 19.00
N SER A 421 1.10 9.04 20.04
CA SER A 421 0.05 9.99 20.35
C SER A 421 0.57 10.92 21.42
N MET A 422 0.52 12.21 21.15
CA MET A 422 0.61 13.24 22.18
C MET A 422 -0.80 13.80 22.35
N GLU A 423 -1.36 13.57 23.54
CA GLU A 423 -2.72 13.92 23.88
C GLU A 423 -2.73 15.02 24.94
N PHE A 424 -3.41 16.12 24.64
CA PHE A 424 -3.69 17.21 25.55
C PHE A 424 -5.14 17.06 26.01
N ASN A 425 -5.31 16.50 27.20
CA ASN A 425 -6.61 16.18 27.77
C ASN A 425 -7.12 17.35 28.60
N TYR A 426 -8.29 17.87 28.24
CA TYR A 426 -8.90 18.98 28.95
C TYR A 426 -9.68 18.49 30.18
N ALA A 427 -9.38 19.09 31.33
CA ALA A 427 -10.10 18.84 32.57
C ALA A 427 -10.73 20.13 33.12
N THR A 428 -11.91 19.99 33.71
CA THR A 428 -12.49 21.03 34.59
C THR A 428 -12.43 20.53 36.01
N THR A 429 -11.80 21.32 36.87
CA THR A 429 -11.73 21.07 38.31
C THR A 429 -12.54 22.12 39.05
N ALA A 430 -12.73 21.94 40.36
CA ALA A 430 -13.32 22.99 41.19
C ALA A 430 -12.43 24.24 41.27
N ALA A 431 -11.12 24.10 40.99
CA ALA A 431 -10.13 25.18 41.04
C ALA A 431 -10.04 25.97 39.72
N GLY A 432 -10.43 25.37 38.60
CA GLY A 432 -10.34 26.00 37.29
C GLY A 432 -10.45 25.00 36.15
N SER A 433 -9.78 25.32 35.05
CA SER A 433 -9.62 24.40 33.93
C SER A 433 -8.13 24.10 33.75
N SER A 434 -7.80 22.86 33.43
CA SER A 434 -6.43 22.44 33.17
C SER A 434 -6.33 21.59 31.89
N TYR A 435 -5.13 21.54 31.35
CA TYR A 435 -4.70 20.60 30.34
C TYR A 435 -3.69 19.65 30.96
N ALA A 436 -3.90 18.36 30.76
CA ALA A 436 -2.94 17.33 31.10
C ALA A 436 -2.35 16.72 29.82
N LEU A 437 -1.05 16.46 29.81
CA LEU A 437 -0.32 15.86 28.69
C LEU A 437 -0.18 14.36 28.92
N THR A 438 -0.51 13.57 27.89
CA THR A 438 -0.23 12.14 27.83
C THR A 438 0.63 11.85 26.60
N PHE A 439 1.73 11.12 26.77
CA PHE A 439 2.64 10.75 25.68
C PHE A 439 3.47 9.51 26.03
N THR A 440 4.11 8.93 25.02
CA THR A 440 5.10 7.85 25.19
C THR A 440 6.45 8.33 24.68
N ASN A 441 7.49 8.21 25.51
CA ASN A 441 8.84 8.67 25.17
C ASN A 441 9.59 7.68 24.24
N LYS A 442 10.80 8.06 23.79
CA LYS A 442 11.72 7.23 22.97
C LYS A 442 12.02 5.84 23.52
N GLU A 443 11.90 5.64 24.82
CA GLU A 443 12.10 4.35 25.48
C GLU A 443 10.83 3.51 25.67
N GLY A 444 9.68 3.98 25.16
CA GLY A 444 8.41 3.28 25.30
C GLY A 444 7.76 3.43 26.68
N SER A 445 8.25 4.35 27.51
CA SER A 445 7.61 4.68 28.79
C SER A 445 6.49 5.69 28.56
N THR A 446 5.28 5.32 28.98
CA THR A 446 4.10 6.18 28.86
C THR A 446 3.94 7.05 30.11
N TYR A 447 3.75 8.34 29.90
CA TYR A 447 3.41 9.31 30.92
C TYR A 447 1.95 9.71 30.70
N THR A 448 1.12 9.51 31.72
CA THR A 448 -0.32 9.80 31.66
C THR A 448 -0.66 10.92 32.62
N ASP A 449 -1.55 11.82 32.21
CA ASP A 449 -2.08 12.91 33.03
C ASP A 449 -0.99 13.81 33.65
N VAL A 450 0.05 14.15 32.88
CA VAL A 450 1.07 15.11 33.32
C VAL A 450 0.47 16.51 33.33
N ASP A 451 0.39 17.16 34.50
CA ASP A 451 -0.13 18.52 34.61
C ASP A 451 0.68 19.48 33.72
N PHE A 452 0.04 20.01 32.67
CA PHE A 452 0.73 20.78 31.63
C PHE A 452 0.50 22.28 31.82
N ILE A 453 -0.76 22.72 31.71
CA ILE A 453 -1.16 24.12 31.88
C ILE A 453 -2.44 24.17 32.71
N GLU A 454 -2.52 25.10 33.66
CA GLU A 454 -3.72 25.37 34.43
C GLU A 454 -4.12 26.85 34.30
N ASN A 455 -5.42 27.10 34.25
CA ASN A 455 -5.98 28.42 34.44
C ASN A 455 -6.13 28.68 35.94
N VAL A 456 -5.31 29.58 36.48
CA VAL A 456 -5.38 30.01 37.88
C VAL A 456 -6.03 31.38 37.99
N GLY A 457 -6.89 31.56 38.99
CA GLY A 457 -7.59 32.82 39.27
C GLY A 457 -9.10 32.67 39.42
N THR A 458 -9.66 33.34 40.43
CA THR A 458 -11.08 33.20 40.79
C THR A 458 -12.02 34.14 40.03
N SER A 459 -11.49 35.19 39.40
CA SER A 459 -12.27 36.23 38.70
C SER A 459 -11.94 36.23 37.21
N ALA A 460 -12.86 36.69 36.35
CA ALA A 460 -12.59 36.76 34.90
C ALA A 460 -11.43 37.71 34.53
N THR A 461 -11.06 38.64 35.41
CA THR A 461 -10.02 39.65 35.18
C THR A 461 -8.64 39.26 35.71
N ASP A 462 -8.58 38.31 36.66
CA ASP A 462 -7.34 37.90 37.31
C ASP A 462 -6.92 36.48 36.89
N ARG A 463 -7.56 35.93 35.86
CA ARG A 463 -7.21 34.63 35.30
C ARG A 463 -5.94 34.73 34.46
N VAL A 464 -4.97 33.91 34.82
CA VAL A 464 -3.72 33.75 34.10
C VAL A 464 -3.50 32.27 33.82
N LEU A 465 -2.86 31.98 32.69
CA LEU A 465 -2.39 30.64 32.41
C LEU A 465 -1.08 30.43 33.15
N GLU A 466 -1.03 29.41 33.99
CA GLU A 466 0.16 28.97 34.69
C GLU A 466 0.63 27.65 34.09
N GLN A 467 1.89 27.63 33.66
CA GLN A 467 2.55 26.42 33.21
C GLN A 467 2.87 25.56 34.45
N LYS A 468 2.35 24.33 34.49
CA LYS A 468 2.59 23.38 35.59
C LYS A 468 3.75 22.42 35.31
N LEU A 469 4.07 22.21 34.02
CA LEU A 469 5.21 21.44 33.58
C LEU A 469 6.39 22.35 33.27
N VAL A 470 7.42 22.35 34.12
CA VAL A 470 8.63 23.15 33.95
C VAL A 470 9.51 22.53 32.86
N MET A 471 9.60 23.24 31.74
CA MET A 471 10.35 22.86 30.54
C MET A 471 11.48 23.85 30.24
N THR A 472 11.96 24.56 31.26
CA THR A 472 13.07 25.52 31.12
C THR A 472 14.04 25.29 32.26
N GLU A 473 15.29 25.02 31.90
CA GLU A 473 16.38 24.79 32.83
C GLU A 473 16.66 26.02 33.70
N ALA A 474 17.28 25.80 34.86
CA ALA A 474 17.76 26.88 35.70
C ALA A 474 18.89 27.65 34.99
N SER A 475 18.84 28.99 35.04
CA SER A 475 19.86 29.84 34.37
C SER A 475 21.20 29.92 35.10
N SER A 476 21.28 29.33 36.30
CA SER A 476 22.50 29.16 37.09
C SER A 476 22.27 28.15 38.22
N GLU A 477 23.33 27.71 38.88
CA GLU A 477 23.29 26.86 40.08
C GLU A 477 22.53 27.49 41.28
N THR A 478 22.24 28.78 41.21
CA THR A 478 21.52 29.54 42.26
C THR A 478 20.13 30.03 41.82
N ASP A 479 19.71 29.68 40.61
CA ASP A 479 18.38 29.99 40.07
C ASP A 479 17.42 28.85 40.41
N TYR A 480 16.99 28.80 41.67
CA TYR A 480 16.14 27.73 42.21
C TYR A 480 14.69 27.85 41.68
N ASN A 481 14.50 27.52 40.41
CA ASN A 481 13.24 27.65 39.67
C ASN A 481 12.24 26.51 39.91
N LEU A 482 12.61 25.48 40.69
CA LEU A 482 11.75 24.36 41.04
C LEU A 482 11.40 24.35 42.53
N HIS A 483 10.10 24.30 42.81
CA HIS A 483 9.55 24.22 44.15
C HIS A 483 8.98 22.83 44.45
N SER A 484 8.83 22.52 45.74
CA SER A 484 8.19 21.27 46.16
C SER A 484 6.76 21.16 45.60
N GLY A 485 6.51 20.11 44.82
CA GLY A 485 5.26 19.84 44.12
C GLY A 485 5.36 20.00 42.61
N ASP A 486 6.37 20.72 42.11
CA ASP A 486 6.51 21.03 40.69
C ASP A 486 6.85 19.77 39.88
N THR A 487 6.31 19.73 38.65
CA THR A 487 6.63 18.69 37.68
C THR A 487 7.55 19.27 36.62
N PHE A 488 8.61 18.56 36.27
CA PHE A 488 9.63 19.05 35.34
C PHE A 488 10.15 17.95 34.43
N VAL A 489 10.76 18.35 33.32
CA VAL A 489 11.27 17.45 32.27
C VAL A 489 12.78 17.30 32.40
N LEU A 490 13.29 16.09 32.24
CA LEU A 490 14.71 15.81 32.08
C LEU A 490 14.92 15.20 30.68
N THR A 491 15.72 15.82 29.82
CA THR A 491 15.92 15.33 28.45
C THR A 491 17.39 15.31 28.06
N THR A 492 17.92 14.14 27.76
CA THR A 492 19.35 13.98 27.44
C THR A 492 19.68 14.43 26.01
N GLU A 493 20.96 14.64 25.68
CA GLU A 493 21.44 14.83 24.30
C GLU A 493 20.95 13.76 23.29
N LEU A 494 20.78 12.50 23.72
CA LEU A 494 20.29 11.41 22.87
C LEU A 494 18.77 11.40 22.65
N GLY A 495 18.07 12.37 23.24
CA GLY A 495 16.63 12.55 23.19
C GLY A 495 15.84 11.61 24.08
N ARG A 496 16.43 11.16 25.20
CA ARG A 496 15.78 10.38 26.24
C ARG A 496 15.05 11.33 27.19
N THR A 497 13.72 11.22 27.29
CA THR A 497 12.90 12.14 28.08
C THR A 497 12.33 11.46 29.32
N PHE A 498 12.42 12.14 30.46
CA PHE A 498 11.80 11.74 31.72
C PHE A 498 10.95 12.88 32.27
N VAL A 499 9.79 12.57 32.83
CA VAL A 499 8.96 13.53 33.56
C VAL A 499 8.92 13.13 35.02
N VAL A 500 9.30 14.06 35.88
CA VAL A 500 9.45 13.83 37.32
C VAL A 500 8.75 14.93 38.12
N GLN A 501 8.24 14.58 39.29
CA GLN A 501 7.69 15.52 40.26
C GLN A 501 8.66 15.67 41.43
N TYR A 502 9.04 16.91 41.75
CA TYR A 502 9.85 17.21 42.92
C TYR A 502 8.98 17.15 44.18
N ASN A 503 9.31 16.31 45.14
CA ASN A 503 8.55 16.16 46.39
C ASN A 503 9.12 17.00 47.55
N GLY A 504 10.25 17.66 47.33
CA GLY A 504 10.91 18.52 48.31
C GLY A 504 12.21 17.96 48.89
N LEU A 505 12.74 18.70 49.86
CA LEU A 505 13.95 18.39 50.61
C LEU A 505 13.58 17.74 51.95
N SER A 506 14.15 16.57 52.23
CA SER A 506 14.04 15.89 53.53
C SER A 506 15.39 15.81 54.24
N GLY A 507 15.35 15.45 55.53
CA GLY A 507 16.53 15.36 56.38
C GLY A 507 16.96 16.69 56.99
N ASP A 508 18.18 16.72 57.53
CA ASP A 508 18.79 17.90 58.15
C ASP A 508 20.33 17.82 58.07
N ALA A 509 21.01 18.87 58.49
CA ALA A 509 22.48 18.93 58.46
C ALA A 509 23.18 17.82 59.28
N THR A 510 22.49 17.19 60.23
CA THR A 510 23.02 16.09 61.07
C THR A 510 22.78 14.73 60.44
N ASN A 511 21.61 14.54 59.83
CA ASN A 511 21.13 13.27 59.26
C ASN A 511 21.39 13.14 57.76
N GLY A 512 21.91 14.19 57.13
CA GLY A 512 22.09 14.31 55.69
C GLY A 512 20.80 14.77 55.01
N TYR A 513 20.92 15.81 54.18
CA TYR A 513 19.82 16.27 53.35
C TYR A 513 19.61 15.32 52.17
N LYS A 514 18.36 15.17 51.74
CA LYS A 514 17.99 14.39 50.56
C LYS A 514 16.93 15.10 49.75
N ILE A 515 17.11 15.15 48.44
CA ILE A 515 16.03 15.52 47.53
C ILE A 515 15.18 14.29 47.24
N GLU A 516 13.87 14.45 47.32
CA GLU A 516 12.88 13.40 47.02
C GLU A 516 12.15 13.74 45.72
N TRP A 517 12.00 12.77 44.82
CA TRP A 517 11.20 12.96 43.60
C TRP A 517 10.43 11.69 43.23
N ARG A 518 9.41 11.85 42.39
CA ARG A 518 8.61 10.75 41.83
C ARG A 518 8.70 10.75 40.32
N ASP A 519 8.86 9.59 39.73
CA ASP A 519 8.70 9.40 38.28
C ASP A 519 7.22 9.41 37.90
N CYS A 520 6.82 10.28 36.96
CA CYS A 520 5.43 10.40 36.52
C CYS A 520 4.97 9.27 35.58
N SER A 521 5.85 8.40 35.09
CA SER A 521 5.46 7.18 34.38
C SER A 521 4.95 6.06 35.31
N GLY A 522 5.02 6.26 36.63
CA GLY A 522 4.59 5.27 37.62
C GLY A 522 4.55 5.80 39.06
N THR A 523 4.74 4.91 40.03
CA THR A 523 4.66 5.25 41.47
C THR A 523 6.02 5.18 42.18
N VAL A 524 7.12 5.18 41.43
CA VAL A 524 8.46 5.02 42.00
C VAL A 524 8.98 6.36 42.50
N SER A 525 9.17 6.46 43.81
CA SER A 525 9.91 7.55 44.43
C SER A 525 11.40 7.21 44.52
N ALA A 526 12.25 8.21 44.35
CA ALA A 526 13.70 8.10 44.50
C ALA A 526 14.24 9.27 45.32
N GLU A 527 15.46 9.08 45.85
CA GLU A 527 16.15 10.05 46.68
C GLU A 527 17.60 10.23 46.19
N ALA A 528 18.14 11.44 46.29
CA ALA A 528 19.57 11.70 46.15
C ALA A 528 20.09 12.45 47.36
N SER A 529 21.30 12.09 47.79
CA SER A 529 21.99 12.78 48.87
C SER A 529 22.43 14.16 48.42
N VAL A 530 22.25 15.15 49.29
CA VAL A 530 22.64 16.53 49.07
C VAL A 530 23.86 16.84 49.94
N ASP A 531 24.89 17.47 49.39
CA ASP A 531 26.01 17.98 50.17
C ASP A 531 25.52 19.10 51.11
N PRO A 532 25.65 18.93 52.44
CA PRO A 532 25.10 19.88 53.40
C PRO A 532 25.82 21.24 53.42
N ASN A 533 26.93 21.40 52.69
CA ASN A 533 27.68 22.67 52.62
C ASN A 533 27.42 23.44 51.34
N THR A 534 27.23 22.75 50.22
CA THR A 534 27.08 23.38 48.90
C THR A 534 25.66 23.30 48.37
N GLY A 535 24.79 22.45 48.94
CA GLY A 535 23.47 22.16 48.38
C GLY A 535 23.53 21.31 47.12
N GLN A 536 24.70 20.83 46.72
CA GLN A 536 24.87 20.06 45.49
C GLN A 536 24.31 18.65 45.62
N ALA A 537 23.60 18.20 44.59
CA ALA A 537 23.02 16.88 44.46
C ALA A 537 23.12 16.38 43.02
N ASN A 538 22.75 15.11 42.81
CA ASN A 538 22.84 14.43 41.54
C ASN A 538 21.58 13.57 41.36
N ILE A 539 20.68 13.98 40.47
CA ILE A 539 19.49 13.20 40.12
C ILE A 539 19.92 12.14 39.11
N ILE A 540 19.84 10.86 39.49
CA ILE A 540 20.21 9.75 38.61
C ILE A 540 18.94 9.16 38.01
N LYS A 541 18.73 9.36 36.70
CA LYS A 541 17.58 8.83 35.97
C LYS A 541 17.99 8.16 34.67
N GLY A 542 17.49 6.94 34.44
CA GLY A 542 17.84 6.16 33.25
C GLY A 542 19.33 5.83 33.11
N GLY A 543 20.10 5.87 34.22
CA GLY A 543 21.55 5.70 34.24
C GLY A 543 22.35 6.97 33.94
N ILE A 544 21.68 8.12 33.81
CA ILE A 544 22.28 9.42 33.49
C ILE A 544 22.19 10.33 34.70
N ASN A 545 23.20 11.18 34.87
CA ASN A 545 23.33 12.09 35.98
C ASN A 545 22.90 13.50 35.58
N PHE A 546 21.95 14.07 36.30
CA PHE A 546 21.49 15.44 36.15
C PHE A 546 21.92 16.23 37.40
N PRO A 547 22.98 17.06 37.30
CA PRO A 547 23.41 17.93 38.39
C PRO A 547 22.26 18.78 38.93
N ALA A 548 22.18 18.90 40.25
CA ALA A 548 21.17 19.72 40.89
C ALA A 548 21.79 20.50 42.07
N TYR A 549 21.20 21.65 42.37
CA TYR A 549 21.54 22.46 43.53
C TYR A 549 20.27 22.80 44.29
N VAL A 550 20.32 22.72 45.61
CA VAL A 550 19.17 22.96 46.49
C VAL A 550 19.49 24.11 47.42
N ASP A 551 18.58 25.06 47.54
CA ASP A 551 18.62 26.03 48.63
C ASP A 551 18.27 25.32 49.94
N LEU A 552 19.26 25.10 50.79
CA LEU A 552 19.07 24.42 52.08
C LEU A 552 18.15 25.20 53.05
N ALA A 553 17.88 26.49 52.78
CA ALA A 553 16.98 27.31 53.59
C ALA A 553 15.51 27.18 53.18
N THR A 554 15.22 27.13 51.87
CA THR A 554 13.85 27.07 51.35
C THR A 554 13.44 25.66 50.92
N GLY A 555 14.41 24.83 50.52
CA GLY A 555 14.20 23.54 49.89
C GLY A 555 13.92 23.63 48.39
N ASP A 556 14.07 24.81 47.77
CA ASP A 556 13.91 24.99 46.32
C ASP A 556 15.13 24.46 45.56
N MET A 557 14.95 24.10 44.29
CA MET A 557 15.95 23.37 43.51
C MET A 557 16.21 24.02 42.14
N ALA A 558 17.47 23.99 41.72
CA ALA A 558 17.95 24.27 40.37
C ALA A 558 18.46 22.95 39.81
N VAL A 559 18.09 22.59 38.58
CA VAL A 559 18.51 21.31 37.95
C VAL A 559 19.02 21.59 36.56
N ASP A 560 20.13 20.95 36.19
CA ASP A 560 20.58 20.80 34.81
C ASP A 560 19.67 19.77 34.15
N GLN A 561 18.67 20.27 33.41
CA GLN A 561 17.58 19.44 32.92
C GLN A 561 17.95 18.72 31.61
N ASN A 562 18.95 19.22 30.88
CA ASN A 562 19.39 18.60 29.64
C ASN A 562 20.56 17.58 29.84
N GLY A 563 21.22 17.66 30.99
CA GLY A 563 22.34 16.81 31.42
C GLY A 563 23.67 17.09 30.71
N ASP A 564 23.86 18.28 30.12
CA ASP A 564 25.08 18.69 29.42
C ASP A 564 26.15 19.28 30.37
N GLY A 565 25.78 19.56 31.62
CA GLY A 565 26.63 20.12 32.66
C GLY A 565 26.62 21.64 32.75
N GLU A 566 25.79 22.35 32.00
CA GLU A 566 25.71 23.82 31.95
C GLU A 566 24.31 24.35 32.29
N PHE A 567 24.20 25.12 33.38
CA PHE A 567 22.97 25.83 33.77
C PHE A 567 22.83 27.13 32.96
N ASP A 568 22.12 27.08 31.83
CA ASP A 568 22.06 28.20 30.86
C ASP A 568 20.65 28.75 30.59
N GLY A 569 19.61 28.13 31.16
CA GLY A 569 18.22 28.53 30.96
C GLY A 569 17.60 28.02 29.66
N ALA A 570 18.15 26.98 29.03
CA ALA A 570 17.63 26.39 27.81
C ALA A 570 16.22 25.81 27.97
N ASP A 571 15.45 25.87 26.88
CA ASP A 571 14.18 25.15 26.76
C ASP A 571 14.44 23.64 26.59
N ILE A 572 13.72 22.85 27.37
CA ILE A 572 13.87 21.40 27.47
C ILE A 572 12.74 20.72 26.71
N PRO A 573 13.03 20.08 25.56
CA PRO A 573 11.99 19.44 24.77
C PRO A 573 11.52 18.14 25.42
N ILE A 574 10.24 17.83 25.25
CA ILE A 574 9.74 16.46 25.39
C ILE A 574 9.90 15.77 24.05
N ILE A 575 10.53 14.59 24.06
CA ILE A 575 10.76 13.81 22.85
C ILE A 575 9.98 12.51 22.95
N ASP A 576 9.04 12.33 22.03
CA ASP A 576 8.20 11.14 21.98
C ASP A 576 8.91 9.93 21.35
N GLN A 577 8.19 8.81 21.26
CA GLN A 577 8.75 7.55 20.74
C GLN A 577 9.25 7.62 19.29
N TYR A 578 8.78 8.59 18.49
CA TYR A 578 9.14 8.75 17.09
C TYR A 578 9.95 10.03 16.80
N GLY A 579 10.33 10.75 17.86
CA GLY A 579 11.25 11.88 17.77
C GLY A 579 10.55 13.23 17.57
N ALA A 580 9.23 13.30 17.67
CA ALA A 580 8.53 14.58 17.72
C ALA A 580 8.90 15.30 19.02
N LYS A 581 9.23 16.59 18.89
CA LYS A 581 9.70 17.43 19.99
C LYS A 581 8.64 18.45 20.36
N ILE A 582 8.13 18.41 21.59
CA ILE A 582 7.32 19.51 22.13
C ILE A 582 8.23 20.45 22.90
N THR A 583 8.18 21.75 22.58
CA THR A 583 8.71 22.83 23.43
C THR A 583 7.62 23.83 23.76
N VAL A 584 7.72 24.43 24.94
CA VAL A 584 6.83 25.51 25.36
C VAL A 584 7.71 26.73 25.62
N PRO A 585 7.91 27.62 24.65
CA PRO A 585 8.59 28.89 24.90
C PRO A 585 7.92 29.62 26.07
N SER A 586 8.71 30.29 26.90
CA SER A 586 8.28 30.98 28.12
C SER A 586 6.92 31.70 27.96
N ALA A 587 5.96 31.34 28.81
CA ALA A 587 4.56 31.72 28.68
C ALA A 587 4.29 33.24 28.75
N ALA A 588 3.35 33.72 27.92
CA ALA A 588 2.69 35.01 28.13
C ALA A 588 1.45 34.81 29.02
N GLN A 589 1.07 35.84 29.79
CA GLN A 589 0.02 35.74 30.84
C GLN A 589 -1.36 35.22 30.37
N HIS A 590 -1.66 35.26 29.06
CA HIS A 590 -2.99 34.92 28.51
C HIS A 590 -2.98 33.91 27.36
N ALA A 591 -1.80 33.50 26.91
CA ALA A 591 -1.65 32.49 25.86
C ALA A 591 -0.34 31.73 26.06
N VAL A 592 -0.40 30.41 25.90
CA VAL A 592 0.76 29.53 25.90
C VAL A 592 0.81 28.85 24.54
N THR A 593 1.92 28.97 23.84
CA THR A 593 2.13 28.26 22.57
C THR A 593 3.04 27.07 22.84
N ALA A 594 2.58 25.87 22.53
CA ALA A 594 3.42 24.68 22.45
C ALA A 594 3.80 24.44 20.99
N ASN A 595 5.09 24.45 20.70
CA ASN A 595 5.61 24.16 19.37
C ASN A 595 5.91 22.67 19.31
N VAL A 596 5.32 21.98 18.34
CA VAL A 596 5.60 20.56 18.13
C VAL A 596 6.31 20.38 16.82
N SER A 597 7.61 20.02 16.89
CA SER A 597 8.46 19.89 15.71
C SER A 597 8.85 18.45 15.41
N THR A 598 8.91 18.10 14.13
CA THR A 598 9.45 16.83 13.63
C THR A 598 10.55 17.15 12.63
N SER A 599 11.74 16.59 12.80
CA SER A 599 12.88 16.98 11.99
C SER A 599 12.77 16.49 10.54
N ALA A 600 13.33 17.23 9.58
CA ALA A 600 13.28 16.90 8.16
C ALA A 600 13.83 15.50 7.84
N ASP A 601 14.88 15.06 8.54
CA ASP A 601 15.48 13.73 8.37
C ASP A 601 14.54 12.59 8.80
N LYS A 602 13.49 12.94 9.53
CA LYS A 602 12.42 12.05 9.99
C LYS A 602 11.20 12.06 9.08
N ILE A 603 11.21 12.86 8.02
CA ILE A 603 10.07 13.04 7.12
C ILE A 603 10.51 12.73 5.70
N ASP A 604 9.92 11.71 5.09
CA ASP A 604 10.24 11.36 3.71
C ASP A 604 9.95 12.53 2.75
N GLY A 605 10.94 12.84 1.90
CA GLY A 605 10.88 13.93 0.92
C GLY A 605 10.87 15.35 1.50
N SER A 606 11.07 15.55 2.80
CA SER A 606 11.18 16.90 3.37
C SER A 606 12.62 17.40 3.44
N SER A 607 12.82 18.67 3.10
CA SER A 607 14.08 19.39 3.31
C SER A 607 14.01 20.37 4.49
N VAL A 608 12.88 20.42 5.19
CA VAL A 608 12.62 21.36 6.30
C VAL A 608 11.93 20.64 7.43
N ASP A 609 12.24 21.04 8.67
CA ASP A 609 11.52 20.55 9.83
C ASP A 609 10.04 20.93 9.72
N GLU A 610 9.17 20.02 10.10
CA GLU A 610 7.76 20.30 10.24
C GLU A 610 7.50 20.85 11.63
N VAL A 611 6.74 21.96 11.73
CA VAL A 611 6.36 22.56 13.00
C VAL A 611 4.83 22.74 13.03
N VAL A 612 4.22 22.25 14.11
CA VAL A 612 2.80 22.43 14.43
C VAL A 612 2.71 23.23 15.71
N ASP A 613 2.17 24.44 15.62
CA ASP A 613 1.94 25.29 16.79
C ASP A 613 0.56 24.98 17.39
N LEU A 614 0.54 24.75 18.71
CA LEU A 614 -0.66 24.62 19.53
C LEU A 614 -0.76 25.86 20.42
N GLU A 615 -1.76 26.70 20.21
CA GLU A 615 -1.97 27.88 21.06
C GLU A 615 -3.10 27.61 22.05
N PHE A 616 -2.75 27.55 23.34
CA PHE A 616 -3.69 27.46 24.45
C PHE A 616 -4.03 28.88 24.89
N CYS A 617 -5.31 29.26 24.82
CA CYS A 617 -5.76 30.60 25.15
C CYS A 617 -6.93 30.58 26.12
N MET A 618 -7.09 31.67 26.85
CA MET A 618 -8.24 31.87 27.72
C MET A 618 -9.51 32.14 26.92
N ALA A 619 -10.55 31.32 27.08
CA ALA A 619 -11.84 31.46 26.40
C ALA A 619 -12.98 31.53 27.42
N GLY A 620 -13.32 32.75 27.85
CA GLY A 620 -14.38 33.00 28.82
C GLY A 620 -14.09 32.40 30.19
N SER A 621 -14.77 31.29 30.53
CA SER A 621 -14.54 30.56 31.79
C SER A 621 -13.70 29.31 31.69
N GLY A 622 -13.23 28.96 30.49
CA GLY A 622 -12.34 27.84 30.27
C GLY A 622 -11.10 28.25 29.50
N MET A 623 -10.39 27.23 29.02
CA MET A 623 -9.33 27.35 28.03
C MET A 623 -9.84 26.79 26.72
N ASP A 624 -9.27 27.29 25.63
CA ASP A 624 -9.47 26.80 24.28
C ASP A 624 -8.10 26.55 23.64
N VAL A 625 -8.07 25.74 22.60
CA VAL A 625 -6.85 25.34 21.90
C VAL A 625 -7.04 25.54 20.41
N THR A 626 -6.13 26.31 19.82
CA THR A 626 -6.15 26.65 18.39
C THR A 626 -4.94 26.03 17.68
N LEU A 627 -5.16 25.62 16.42
CA LEU A 627 -4.16 25.09 15.51
C LEU A 627 -3.97 26.09 14.34
N PRO A 628 -3.20 27.18 14.53
CA PRO A 628 -3.12 28.27 13.55
C PRO A 628 -2.49 27.88 12.20
N ALA A 629 -1.69 26.80 12.14
CA ALA A 629 -0.82 26.52 11.00
C ALA A 629 -1.14 25.24 10.19
N VAL A 630 -2.19 24.47 10.51
CA VAL A 630 -2.49 23.22 9.77
C VAL A 630 -3.33 23.55 8.52
N PRO A 631 -2.78 23.47 7.28
CA PRO A 631 -3.40 24.05 6.08
C PRO A 631 -4.72 23.38 5.64
N ARG A 632 -5.08 22.24 6.24
CA ARG A 632 -6.19 21.37 5.80
C ARG A 632 -6.94 20.76 6.98
N MET A 633 -7.33 21.58 7.96
CA MET A 633 -8.32 21.14 8.94
C MET A 633 -9.70 21.06 8.29
N HIS A 634 -10.31 19.89 8.31
CA HIS A 634 -11.68 19.67 7.86
C HIS A 634 -12.58 19.39 9.06
N GLU A 635 -13.75 20.05 9.08
CA GLU A 635 -14.82 19.76 10.03
C GLU A 635 -15.45 18.41 9.64
N GLY A 636 -15.17 17.38 10.44
CA GLY A 636 -15.86 16.10 10.41
C GLY A 636 -17.13 16.13 11.27
N ILE A 637 -17.81 14.99 11.40
CA ILE A 637 -18.98 14.85 12.30
C ILE A 637 -18.50 14.98 13.75
N GLY A 638 -18.41 16.21 14.23
CA GLY A 638 -18.00 16.57 15.59
C GLY A 638 -16.49 16.78 15.78
N GLN A 639 -15.61 16.15 15.01
CA GLN A 639 -14.15 16.28 15.19
C GLN A 639 -13.53 17.17 14.13
N TRP A 640 -12.60 18.04 14.51
CA TRP A 640 -11.73 18.74 13.56
C TRP A 640 -10.51 17.87 13.33
N LYS A 641 -10.31 17.41 12.10
CA LYS A 641 -9.14 16.62 11.74
C LYS A 641 -8.38 17.34 10.65
N GLY A 642 -7.08 17.45 10.83
CA GLY A 642 -6.18 17.99 9.83
C GLY A 642 -4.94 17.11 9.73
N GLN A 643 -4.35 17.10 8.53
CA GLN A 643 -3.00 16.62 8.37
C GLN A 643 -2.13 17.80 7.98
N SER A 644 -0.93 17.84 8.52
CA SER A 644 0.11 18.70 8.00
C SER A 644 0.51 18.28 6.58
N ARG A 645 1.43 19.05 5.98
CA ARG A 645 1.98 18.72 4.65
C ARG A 645 2.72 17.38 4.63
N TYR A 646 3.22 16.94 5.78
CA TYR A 646 4.26 15.91 5.89
C TYR A 646 3.82 14.69 6.72
N GLY A 647 2.58 14.70 7.22
CA GLY A 647 1.95 13.47 7.69
C GLY A 647 1.36 13.54 9.08
N VAL A 648 1.69 14.56 9.89
CA VAL A 648 1.21 14.70 11.27
C VAL A 648 -0.30 14.90 11.26
N LEU A 649 -1.00 13.95 11.87
CA LEU A 649 -2.45 13.96 12.00
C LEU A 649 -2.83 14.65 13.30
N ALA A 650 -3.38 15.86 13.21
CA ALA A 650 -3.97 16.56 14.33
C ALA A 650 -5.48 16.30 14.37
N ALA A 651 -6.00 15.98 15.54
CA ALA A 651 -7.43 15.90 15.77
C ALA A 651 -7.83 16.65 17.04
N ILE A 652 -8.91 17.42 16.95
CA ILE A 652 -9.58 18.06 18.09
C ILE A 652 -10.90 17.31 18.34
N SER A 653 -11.13 16.93 19.60
CA SER A 653 -12.31 16.15 20.02
C SER A 653 -13.61 16.93 19.88
N ASN A 654 -14.74 16.22 19.98
CA ASN A 654 -16.10 16.77 19.78
C ASN A 654 -16.49 17.93 20.71
N ASN A 655 -15.76 18.09 21.82
CA ASN A 655 -15.97 19.18 22.76
C ASN A 655 -15.06 20.38 22.47
N TYR A 656 -14.30 20.34 21.37
CA TYR A 656 -13.32 21.36 20.95
C TYR A 656 -12.19 21.57 21.96
N ARG A 657 -11.87 20.55 22.76
CA ARG A 657 -11.01 20.76 23.92
C ARG A 657 -9.85 19.79 24.00
N ASP A 658 -10.05 18.52 23.70
CA ASP A 658 -8.93 17.58 23.68
C ASP A 658 -8.25 17.63 22.32
N VAL A 659 -6.92 17.64 22.32
CA VAL A 659 -6.11 17.60 21.10
C VAL A 659 -5.27 16.34 21.11
N SER A 660 -5.33 15.57 20.04
CA SER A 660 -4.41 14.48 19.78
C SER A 660 -3.56 14.81 18.56
N LEU A 661 -2.24 14.74 18.71
CA LEU A 661 -1.29 14.74 17.61
C LEU A 661 -0.78 13.31 17.41
N ASN A 662 -0.94 12.78 16.21
CA ASN A 662 -0.52 11.44 15.84
C ASN A 662 0.56 11.53 14.76
N TYR A 663 1.74 10.99 15.06
CA TYR A 663 2.88 10.98 14.15
C TYR A 663 2.98 9.63 13.47
N PRO A 664 2.97 9.55 12.12
CA PRO A 664 3.12 8.27 11.44
C PRO A 664 4.44 7.62 11.87
N GLU A 665 4.41 6.32 12.18
CA GLU A 665 5.64 5.55 12.38
C GLU A 665 6.53 5.71 11.15
N ILE A 666 7.69 6.33 11.37
CA ILE A 666 8.68 6.56 10.32
C ILE A 666 9.40 5.23 10.15
N GLN A 667 9.02 4.47 9.13
CA GLN A 667 9.80 3.29 8.74
C GLN A 667 11.13 3.78 8.17
N GLU A 668 12.23 3.40 8.82
CA GLU A 668 13.60 3.66 8.32
C GLU A 668 13.89 2.89 7.02
N GLU A 669 12.97 2.04 6.55
CA GLU A 669 13.03 1.39 5.25
C GLU A 669 11.84 1.80 4.38
N PRO A 670 12.04 2.03 3.06
CA PRO A 670 10.93 2.28 2.16
C PRO A 670 9.94 1.10 2.27
N VAL A 671 8.66 1.41 2.49
CA VAL A 671 7.58 0.43 2.46
C VAL A 671 7.67 -0.29 1.12
N ALA A 672 8.23 -1.50 1.12
CA ALA A 672 8.11 -2.38 -0.01
C ALA A 672 6.60 -2.60 -0.19
N LEU A 673 6.07 -2.11 -1.30
CA LEU A 673 4.71 -2.37 -1.74
C LEU A 673 4.59 -3.89 -1.82
N LEU A 674 4.08 -4.51 -0.75
CA LEU A 674 4.05 -5.95 -0.61
C LEU A 674 2.90 -6.43 -1.48
N LEU A 675 3.21 -6.66 -2.76
CA LEU A 675 2.37 -7.40 -3.68
C LEU A 675 2.31 -8.83 -3.15
N GLU A 676 1.37 -9.09 -2.24
CA GLU A 676 0.98 -10.45 -1.91
C GLU A 676 0.50 -11.07 -3.23
N ARG A 677 1.18 -12.11 -3.71
CA ARG A 677 0.63 -13.00 -4.75
C ARG A 677 -0.68 -13.54 -4.21
N GLY A 678 -1.80 -12.94 -4.59
CA GLY A 678 -3.10 -13.59 -4.47
C GLY A 678 -3.06 -14.86 -5.30
N ASN A 679 -3.40 -15.99 -4.68
CA ASN A 679 -3.54 -17.29 -5.36
C ASN A 679 -4.52 -17.21 -6.53
#